data_AF-A0A011VY19-F1
#
_entry.id   AF-A0A011VY19-F1
#
_cell.length_a   1.000
_cell.length_b   1.000
_cell.length_c   1.000
_cell.angle_alpha   90.00
_cell.angle_beta   90.00
_cell.angle_gamma   90.00
#
_symmetry.space_group_name_H-M   'P 1'
#
loop_
_entity.id
_entity.type
_entity.pdbx_description
1 polymer ?
#
loop_
_entity_poly.entity_id
_entity_poly.type
_entity_poly.pdbx_seq_one_letter_code
_entity_poly.pdbx_strand_id
1 'polypeptide(L)'
;MLDKEKRFGKVVSFYQSLPDELLENIINALPVNRDVRRKINKLKTSKSKVEMLMASKLRKTFADTAYIVIKPYVSLELEKTTYDEIVNWITDENKIYVAIFFFRWCYEVGNDGSSNDDKYFDTFVDSEIFNCILNGKMIDKSQCAIHNNEPVLGIDTNIFSEETEMPLANVNNDEVHTMKLLGRIEKRNTFYNFFPQYELTDGKLIEIPVDKLRADYPINGGINLAYNPYSGGAASFLDDEITTDNDEDQYVNNVYVVEIDNYDLEPNDNSTYQVKLDLQRLVQCGKKLHDIIRYADEYEIYKVVHCEVDSISDKTFISGNINLLETNITDGEMVVLFYNEKYYGPFKATRRQYDEKFYITTLASESNYLVPYFNTTDVEIIELEKQAYYKDPTYTRFIQVTSENIMYDDTITDEILLEKLTEDVPIELAATNPEEFSHMCSNSPFLAELPQEIVSKRLDRLIEIVNNVDKLKEKKHEVFELLLKFYQEAPSDKMIMESDAYKALQSKYDEERAKNANADKTIQELNRELEKNNSQIIELRRNSEGTASSEEVAKLEALNKSLREELQAIKETSDSIEKLKAEQTELETTTRYLQRQTDDYERKITTLKNEISSAIDAAGSAGMASLAFDPFISSEMMKKAASWETTEEDKQYKEKLKMISEVTPSSLNDTDLIDYIVNYVKARREYSRNDIINIYISIAQNFITIFSGEPGTGKTSMCNIVAETLGLLQYGEELNRFVSVSVERGWSSKRDLIGYYNPLTRKYDKSNGKIYDALRVLDVERDKSEYPFIIMLDEANLSPIEYYWADFMRLTDRSSSNDDYINIGAERELYVPETLKFVATINTDQTTETLSPRLIDRSCIIKLPKVEPKYIVDASSAATEIITWDNFTKAFSKTAELNPITQKGMKEIYKLFNDYGMSVSPRTQVGIKKYVMAAQEIMEDEPNTLAREKALDFAVVQKLLPKINGYYSVYERFFDSLKQLCKEYNLSMTEDAIMKIIDAQERNMGYCQYLI
;
A
#
# COMPACT_ATOMS: atom_id res chain seq x y z
N MET A 1 -21.70 -10.88 48.18
CA MET A 1 -21.74 -12.06 47.30
C MET A 1 -23.16 -12.49 46.96
N LEU A 2 -24.00 -12.93 47.91
CA LEU A 2 -25.36 -13.46 47.60
C LEU A 2 -26.21 -12.56 46.67
N ASP A 3 -26.17 -11.23 46.81
CA ASP A 3 -27.02 -10.37 45.96
C ASP A 3 -26.43 -10.10 44.56
N LYS A 4 -25.09 -10.02 44.40
CA LYS A 4 -24.45 -9.93 43.06
C LYS A 4 -24.67 -11.24 42.29
N GLU A 5 -24.73 -12.40 42.96
CA GLU A 5 -25.15 -13.69 42.34
C GLU A 5 -26.62 -13.71 41.90
N LYS A 6 -27.56 -13.17 42.71
CA LYS A 6 -28.97 -13.06 42.30
C LYS A 6 -29.15 -12.14 41.08
N ARG A 7 -28.48 -10.99 41.07
CA ARG A 7 -28.47 -10.05 39.93
C ARG A 7 -27.91 -10.71 38.67
N PHE A 8 -26.81 -11.44 38.80
CA PHE A 8 -26.25 -12.26 37.73
C PHE A 8 -27.28 -13.28 37.18
N GLY A 9 -28.10 -13.88 38.05
CA GLY A 9 -29.23 -14.73 37.67
C GLY A 9 -30.26 -14.05 36.77
N LYS A 10 -30.56 -12.76 36.98
CA LYS A 10 -31.40 -11.96 36.07
C LYS A 10 -30.73 -11.80 34.69
N VAL A 11 -29.41 -11.55 34.66
CA VAL A 11 -28.66 -11.40 33.40
C VAL A 11 -28.61 -12.71 32.61
N VAL A 12 -28.40 -13.85 33.28
CA VAL A 12 -28.51 -15.17 32.63
C VAL A 12 -29.92 -15.38 32.08
N SER A 13 -30.95 -15.02 32.84
CA SER A 13 -32.35 -15.11 32.41
C SER A 13 -32.64 -14.24 31.18
N PHE A 14 -32.04 -13.05 31.08
CA PHE A 14 -32.11 -12.16 29.91
C PHE A 14 -31.49 -12.79 28.65
N TYR A 15 -30.27 -13.33 28.74
CA TYR A 15 -29.65 -14.03 27.60
C TYR A 15 -30.41 -15.32 27.22
N GLN A 16 -31.15 -15.93 28.17
CA GLN A 16 -32.07 -17.05 27.92
C GLN A 16 -33.44 -16.64 27.32
N SER A 17 -33.78 -15.36 27.31
CA SER A 17 -35.00 -14.81 26.70
C SER A 17 -34.77 -14.16 25.33
N LEU A 18 -33.53 -14.15 24.82
CA LEU A 18 -33.23 -13.68 23.47
C LEU A 18 -33.92 -14.55 22.40
N PRO A 19 -34.24 -13.98 21.22
CA PRO A 19 -34.70 -14.76 20.06
C PRO A 19 -33.70 -15.87 19.70
N ASP A 20 -34.21 -17.09 19.43
CA ASP A 20 -33.35 -18.25 19.18
C ASP A 20 -32.36 -18.03 18.01
N GLU A 21 -32.78 -17.32 16.96
CA GLU A 21 -31.93 -17.00 15.79
C GLU A 21 -30.73 -16.10 16.17
N LEU A 22 -30.98 -15.03 16.93
CA LEU A 22 -29.92 -14.15 17.44
C LEU A 22 -28.99 -14.91 18.38
N LEU A 23 -29.56 -15.77 19.25
CA LEU A 23 -28.79 -16.55 20.21
C LEU A 23 -27.93 -17.64 19.54
N GLU A 24 -28.43 -18.30 18.49
CA GLU A 24 -27.63 -19.25 17.70
C GLU A 24 -26.51 -18.54 16.93
N ASN A 25 -26.75 -17.34 16.39
CA ASN A 25 -25.71 -16.55 15.73
C ASN A 25 -24.57 -16.19 16.69
N ILE A 26 -24.88 -15.71 17.90
CA ILE A 26 -23.89 -15.40 18.95
C ILE A 26 -23.13 -16.67 19.38
N ILE A 27 -23.83 -17.78 19.61
CA ILE A 27 -23.20 -19.05 19.99
C ILE A 27 -22.33 -19.60 18.86
N ASN A 28 -22.69 -19.34 17.60
CA ASN A 28 -21.93 -19.81 16.45
C ASN A 28 -20.64 -18.99 16.23
N ALA A 29 -20.68 -17.68 16.44
CA ALA A 29 -19.54 -16.77 16.29
C ALA A 29 -18.47 -16.90 17.39
N LEU A 30 -18.77 -17.55 18.52
CA LEU A 30 -17.84 -17.69 19.66
C LEU A 30 -16.46 -18.28 19.28
N PRO A 31 -15.35 -17.53 19.50
CA PRO A 31 -13.99 -17.98 19.21
C PRO A 31 -13.47 -18.90 20.33
N VAL A 32 -13.90 -20.16 20.32
CA VAL A 32 -13.59 -21.15 21.37
C VAL A 32 -12.92 -22.42 20.85
N ASN A 33 -11.93 -22.90 21.59
CA ASN A 33 -11.18 -24.12 21.26
C ASN A 33 -12.09 -25.36 21.11
N ARG A 34 -11.63 -26.31 20.27
CA ARG A 34 -12.40 -27.50 19.83
C ARG A 34 -13.08 -28.28 20.96
N ASP A 35 -12.43 -28.41 22.12
CA ASP A 35 -13.00 -29.13 23.28
C ASP A 35 -14.05 -28.33 24.06
N VAL A 36 -13.97 -27.00 24.05
CA VAL A 36 -15.04 -26.13 24.57
C VAL A 36 -16.24 -26.18 23.62
N ARG A 37 -16.02 -26.06 22.30
CA ARG A 37 -17.09 -26.19 21.29
C ARG A 37 -17.78 -27.56 21.37
N ARG A 38 -17.03 -28.64 21.61
CA ARG A 38 -17.57 -29.99 21.88
C ARG A 38 -18.41 -30.07 23.16
N LYS A 39 -18.10 -29.30 24.21
CA LYS A 39 -18.93 -29.22 25.43
C LYS A 39 -20.23 -28.46 25.17
N ILE A 40 -20.17 -27.32 24.48
CA ILE A 40 -21.34 -26.52 24.08
C ILE A 40 -22.28 -27.37 23.20
N ASN A 41 -21.75 -28.07 22.20
CA ASN A 41 -22.54 -28.90 21.28
C ASN A 41 -23.14 -30.17 21.94
N LYS A 42 -22.72 -30.54 23.16
CA LYS A 42 -23.36 -31.63 23.94
C LYS A 42 -24.61 -31.17 24.68
N LEU A 43 -24.81 -29.87 24.86
CA LEU A 43 -25.98 -29.30 25.53
C LEU A 43 -27.11 -29.11 24.52
N LYS A 44 -28.27 -29.72 24.80
CA LYS A 44 -29.40 -29.81 23.85
C LYS A 44 -30.25 -28.55 23.74
N THR A 45 -30.23 -27.68 24.76
CA THR A 45 -31.10 -26.49 24.85
C THR A 45 -30.25 -25.22 24.82
N SER A 46 -30.70 -24.19 24.10
CA SER A 46 -30.04 -22.88 24.04
C SER A 46 -29.85 -22.27 25.44
N LYS A 47 -30.85 -22.46 26.32
CA LYS A 47 -30.81 -22.00 27.71
C LYS A 47 -29.65 -22.57 28.54
N SER A 48 -29.39 -23.88 28.44
CA SER A 48 -28.27 -24.51 29.15
C SER A 48 -26.91 -24.18 28.52
N LYS A 49 -26.85 -23.87 27.20
CA LYS A 49 -25.63 -23.33 26.58
C LYS A 49 -25.29 -21.96 27.19
N VAL A 50 -26.28 -21.07 27.35
CA VAL A 50 -26.10 -19.75 28.00
C VAL A 50 -25.63 -19.89 29.45
N GLU A 51 -26.24 -20.77 30.25
CA GLU A 51 -25.80 -21.05 31.62
C GLU A 51 -24.33 -21.47 31.68
N MET A 52 -23.91 -22.42 30.83
CA MET A 52 -22.51 -22.88 30.79
C MET A 52 -21.55 -21.76 30.38
N LEU A 53 -21.92 -20.93 29.40
CA LEU A 53 -21.07 -19.85 28.90
C LEU A 53 -20.88 -18.77 29.97
N MET A 54 -21.99 -18.32 30.58
CA MET A 54 -22.00 -17.26 31.60
C MET A 54 -21.38 -17.72 32.93
N ALA A 55 -21.53 -18.98 33.32
CA ALA A 55 -20.95 -19.51 34.57
C ALA A 55 -19.45 -19.87 34.49
N SER A 56 -18.79 -19.58 33.37
CA SER A 56 -17.39 -19.94 33.12
C SER A 56 -16.51 -18.71 32.90
N LYS A 57 -15.18 -18.90 32.81
CA LYS A 57 -14.22 -17.84 32.42
C LYS A 57 -14.49 -17.24 31.03
N LEU A 58 -15.45 -17.77 30.26
CA LEU A 58 -15.85 -17.31 28.93
C LEU A 58 -16.89 -16.16 28.98
N ARG A 59 -17.35 -15.71 30.16
CA ARG A 59 -18.36 -14.65 30.28
C ARG A 59 -18.02 -13.37 29.49
N LYS A 60 -16.79 -12.86 29.63
CA LYS A 60 -16.34 -11.67 28.87
C LYS A 60 -16.35 -11.96 27.36
N THR A 61 -15.74 -13.07 26.93
CA THR A 61 -15.73 -13.52 25.53
C THR A 61 -17.14 -13.69 24.93
N PHE A 62 -18.13 -14.11 25.73
CA PHE A 62 -19.52 -14.22 25.30
C PHE A 62 -20.17 -12.83 25.14
N ALA A 63 -19.92 -11.89 26.05
CA ALA A 63 -20.36 -10.51 25.91
C ALA A 63 -19.68 -9.79 24.71
N ASP A 64 -18.38 -10.01 24.50
CA ASP A 64 -17.63 -9.53 23.33
C ASP A 64 -18.27 -10.05 22.03
N THR A 65 -18.52 -11.37 21.95
CA THR A 65 -19.12 -12.01 20.77
C THR A 65 -20.56 -11.51 20.55
N ALA A 66 -21.34 -11.34 21.62
CA ALA A 66 -22.70 -10.82 21.55
C ALA A 66 -22.72 -9.40 20.99
N TYR A 67 -21.82 -8.52 21.46
CA TYR A 67 -21.66 -7.17 20.94
C TYR A 67 -21.25 -7.14 19.46
N ILE A 68 -20.28 -7.98 19.04
CA ILE A 68 -19.87 -8.05 17.61
C ILE A 68 -21.06 -8.39 16.70
N VAL A 69 -21.94 -9.30 17.11
CA VAL A 69 -23.15 -9.68 16.34
C VAL A 69 -24.18 -8.55 16.29
N ILE A 70 -24.30 -7.74 17.35
CA ILE A 70 -25.27 -6.64 17.40
C ILE A 70 -24.72 -5.28 16.95
N LYS A 71 -23.41 -5.15 16.70
CA LYS A 71 -22.75 -3.88 16.33
C LYS A 71 -23.45 -3.13 15.16
N PRO A 72 -23.96 -3.79 14.10
CA PRO A 72 -24.70 -3.10 13.03
C PRO A 72 -26.05 -2.47 13.46
N TYR A 73 -26.53 -2.79 14.67
CA TYR A 73 -27.85 -2.41 15.18
C TYR A 73 -27.79 -1.45 16.38
N VAL A 74 -26.59 -0.98 16.76
CA VAL A 74 -26.37 -0.05 17.89
C VAL A 74 -25.41 1.06 17.50
N SER A 75 -25.90 2.30 17.52
CA SER A 75 -25.14 3.51 17.17
C SER A 75 -24.40 4.16 18.35
N LEU A 76 -24.09 3.38 19.40
CA LEU A 76 -23.41 3.85 20.62
C LEU A 76 -21.94 3.40 20.62
N GLU A 77 -21.03 4.29 21.04
CA GLU A 77 -19.59 4.03 21.10
C GLU A 77 -19.16 3.57 22.50
N LEU A 78 -18.51 2.41 22.61
CA LEU A 78 -18.12 1.82 23.90
C LEU A 78 -17.26 2.75 24.79
N GLU A 79 -16.45 3.63 24.21
CA GLU A 79 -15.47 4.46 24.92
C GLU A 79 -16.03 5.82 25.35
N LYS A 80 -17.06 6.34 24.67
CA LYS A 80 -17.61 7.69 24.92
C LYS A 80 -18.98 7.69 25.59
N THR A 81 -19.79 6.63 25.44
CA THR A 81 -21.19 6.66 25.90
C THR A 81 -21.29 6.63 27.43
N THR A 82 -22.10 7.54 27.99
CA THR A 82 -22.39 7.63 29.42
C THR A 82 -23.56 6.72 29.85
N TYR A 83 -23.70 6.46 31.16
CA TYR A 83 -24.80 5.61 31.66
C TYR A 83 -26.19 6.18 31.32
N ASP A 84 -26.38 7.50 31.44
CA ASP A 84 -27.66 8.15 31.20
C ASP A 84 -28.01 8.17 29.70
N GLU A 85 -27.02 8.29 28.81
CA GLU A 85 -27.22 8.07 27.36
C GLU A 85 -27.68 6.65 27.05
N ILE A 86 -27.04 5.62 27.62
CA ILE A 86 -27.47 4.22 27.44
C ILE A 86 -28.92 4.05 27.87
N VAL A 87 -29.31 4.58 29.03
CA VAL A 87 -30.68 4.49 29.56
C VAL A 87 -31.68 5.24 28.67
N ASN A 88 -31.34 6.44 28.21
CA ASN A 88 -32.19 7.26 27.34
C ASN A 88 -32.39 6.64 25.95
N TRP A 89 -31.35 5.99 25.40
CA TRP A 89 -31.38 5.32 24.10
C TRP A 89 -32.26 4.06 24.08
N ILE A 90 -32.68 3.53 25.23
CA ILE A 90 -33.61 2.40 25.30
C ILE A 90 -35.00 2.82 24.79
N THR A 91 -35.47 2.10 23.77
CA THR A 91 -36.82 2.14 23.19
C THR A 91 -37.39 0.72 23.10
N ASP A 92 -38.69 0.59 22.86
CA ASP A 92 -39.31 -0.73 22.75
C ASP A 92 -38.80 -1.58 21.57
N GLU A 93 -38.24 -0.94 20.55
CA GLU A 93 -37.71 -1.59 19.34
C GLU A 93 -36.26 -2.04 19.52
N ASN A 94 -35.41 -1.22 20.18
CA ASN A 94 -33.98 -1.51 20.30
C ASN A 94 -33.56 -2.15 21.64
N LYS A 95 -34.44 -2.20 22.66
CA LYS A 95 -34.12 -2.58 24.05
C LYS A 95 -33.26 -3.83 24.25
N ILE A 96 -33.41 -4.84 23.40
CA ILE A 96 -32.58 -6.06 23.44
C ILE A 96 -31.13 -5.77 23.07
N TYR A 97 -30.91 -4.99 22.00
CA TYR A 97 -29.60 -4.61 21.51
C TYR A 97 -28.91 -3.65 22.50
N VAL A 98 -29.63 -2.66 23.03
CA VAL A 98 -29.06 -1.74 24.05
C VAL A 98 -28.65 -2.48 25.32
N ALA A 99 -29.44 -3.46 25.78
CA ALA A 99 -29.08 -4.26 26.95
C ALA A 99 -27.85 -5.15 26.71
N ILE A 100 -27.68 -5.72 25.50
CA ILE A 100 -26.45 -6.45 25.13
C ILE A 100 -25.25 -5.50 25.07
N PHE A 101 -25.42 -4.30 24.52
CA PHE A 101 -24.40 -3.24 24.53
C PHE A 101 -23.99 -2.88 25.96
N PHE A 102 -24.95 -2.60 26.85
CA PHE A 102 -24.69 -2.29 28.25
C PHE A 102 -23.87 -3.39 28.96
N PHE A 103 -24.23 -4.67 28.80
CA PHE A 103 -23.46 -5.76 29.41
C PHE A 103 -22.05 -5.92 28.83
N ARG A 104 -21.79 -5.44 27.61
CA ARG A 104 -20.42 -5.32 27.09
C ARG A 104 -19.72 -4.07 27.64
N TRP A 105 -20.40 -2.94 27.72
CA TRP A 105 -19.89 -1.67 28.25
C TRP A 105 -19.48 -1.75 29.73
N CYS A 106 -20.14 -2.60 30.54
CA CYS A 106 -19.70 -2.92 31.90
C CYS A 106 -18.25 -3.45 31.99
N TYR A 107 -17.72 -4.05 30.91
CA TYR A 107 -16.34 -4.56 30.87
C TYR A 107 -15.29 -3.52 30.48
N GLU A 108 -15.71 -2.30 30.16
CA GLU A 108 -14.80 -1.16 30.01
C GLU A 108 -14.43 -0.55 31.36
N VAL A 109 -13.31 0.16 31.34
CA VAL A 109 -12.81 0.95 32.46
C VAL A 109 -13.30 2.38 32.24
N GLY A 110 -14.03 2.94 33.20
CA GLY A 110 -14.46 4.33 33.13
C GLY A 110 -13.28 5.29 33.31
N ASN A 111 -13.49 6.57 32.98
CA ASN A 111 -12.46 7.62 32.97
C ASN A 111 -11.75 7.87 34.32
N ASP A 112 -12.19 7.25 35.41
CA ASP A 112 -11.55 7.30 36.73
C ASP A 112 -10.83 6.00 37.13
N GLY A 113 -10.56 5.10 36.18
CA GLY A 113 -9.84 3.84 36.41
C GLY A 113 -10.66 2.73 37.09
N SER A 114 -11.94 2.99 37.42
CA SER A 114 -12.86 1.99 37.96
C SER A 114 -13.62 1.25 36.86
N SER A 115 -13.94 -0.03 37.05
CA SER A 115 -14.73 -0.77 36.05
C SER A 115 -16.19 -0.33 36.07
N ASN A 116 -16.79 -0.15 34.89
CA ASN A 116 -18.20 0.20 34.75
C ASN A 116 -19.15 -0.85 35.41
N ASP A 117 -18.72 -2.12 35.53
CA ASP A 117 -19.43 -3.18 36.27
C ASP A 117 -19.60 -2.83 37.77
N ASP A 118 -18.62 -2.20 38.41
CA ASP A 118 -18.70 -1.93 39.86
C ASP A 118 -19.51 -0.67 40.20
N LYS A 119 -19.79 0.21 39.21
CA LYS A 119 -20.61 1.41 39.37
C LYS A 119 -22.06 1.23 38.93
N TYR A 120 -22.28 0.68 37.74
CA TYR A 120 -23.57 0.79 37.06
C TYR A 120 -24.32 -0.54 36.89
N PHE A 121 -23.63 -1.69 36.98
CA PHE A 121 -24.27 -3.01 36.82
C PHE A 121 -25.42 -3.24 37.80
N ASP A 122 -25.19 -2.97 39.08
CA ASP A 122 -26.20 -3.16 40.13
C ASP A 122 -27.41 -2.23 39.93
N THR A 123 -27.16 -0.96 39.60
CA THR A 123 -28.18 0.07 39.32
C THR A 123 -29.06 -0.31 38.12
N PHE A 124 -28.45 -0.75 37.02
CA PHE A 124 -29.19 -1.14 35.82
C PHE A 124 -29.99 -2.42 36.03
N VAL A 125 -29.39 -3.46 36.63
CA VAL A 125 -30.01 -4.78 36.78
C VAL A 125 -31.15 -4.78 37.81
N ASP A 126 -31.18 -3.81 38.73
CA ASP A 126 -32.31 -3.58 39.64
C ASP A 126 -33.32 -2.52 39.15
N SER A 127 -33.03 -1.78 38.06
CA SER A 127 -33.94 -0.80 37.47
C SER A 127 -35.27 -1.40 36.98
N GLU A 128 -36.35 -0.60 37.01
CA GLU A 128 -37.63 -1.00 36.43
C GLU A 128 -37.52 -1.22 34.91
N ILE A 129 -36.67 -0.46 34.22
CA ILE A 129 -36.39 -0.59 32.79
C ILE A 129 -35.87 -2.01 32.47
N PHE A 130 -34.84 -2.49 33.17
CA PHE A 130 -34.32 -3.85 32.93
C PHE A 130 -35.34 -4.93 33.33
N ASN A 131 -36.16 -4.70 34.36
CA ASN A 131 -37.27 -5.60 34.69
C ASN A 131 -38.34 -5.62 33.58
N CYS A 132 -38.60 -4.52 32.88
CA CYS A 132 -39.48 -4.49 31.71
C CYS A 132 -38.88 -5.23 30.51
N ILE A 133 -37.58 -5.07 30.26
CA ILE A 133 -36.84 -5.83 29.21
C ILE A 133 -36.92 -7.33 29.47
N LEU A 134 -36.59 -7.77 30.69
CA LEU A 134 -36.59 -9.18 31.08
C LEU A 134 -37.98 -9.85 30.99
N ASN A 135 -39.04 -9.08 31.23
CA ASN A 135 -40.43 -9.58 31.17
C ASN A 135 -41.14 -9.28 29.83
N GLY A 136 -40.44 -8.73 28.82
CA GLY A 136 -41.00 -8.42 27.50
C GLY A 136 -42.12 -7.38 27.50
N LYS A 137 -42.15 -6.46 28.48
CA LYS A 137 -43.17 -5.41 28.58
C LYS A 137 -42.81 -4.19 27.73
N MET A 138 -43.82 -3.36 27.42
CA MET A 138 -43.65 -2.02 26.84
C MET A 138 -42.94 -1.09 27.84
N ILE A 139 -42.10 -0.18 27.35
CA ILE A 139 -41.33 0.78 28.15
C ILE A 139 -42.06 2.13 28.11
N ASP A 140 -42.94 2.33 29.08
CA ASP A 140 -43.73 3.56 29.19
C ASP A 140 -42.86 4.71 29.73
N LYS A 141 -42.34 5.56 28.83
CA LYS A 141 -41.50 6.72 29.18
C LYS A 141 -42.25 7.78 30.02
N SER A 142 -43.56 7.66 30.23
CA SER A 142 -44.34 8.61 31.04
C SER A 142 -44.13 8.50 32.56
N GLN A 143 -43.44 7.46 33.07
CA GLN A 143 -43.11 7.33 34.49
C GLN A 143 -41.68 7.78 34.86
N CYS A 144 -40.84 8.12 33.88
CA CYS A 144 -39.48 8.62 34.11
C CYS A 144 -39.39 10.14 33.98
N ALA A 145 -40.11 10.87 34.84
CA ALA A 145 -40.04 12.32 34.93
C ALA A 145 -39.80 12.80 36.36
N ILE A 146 -38.59 13.31 36.59
CA ILE A 146 -38.27 14.42 37.50
C ILE A 146 -38.68 14.23 38.98
N HIS A 147 -37.73 13.77 39.80
CA HIS A 147 -37.70 14.09 41.23
C HIS A 147 -36.77 15.29 41.50
N ASN A 148 -37.09 16.44 40.89
CA ASN A 148 -36.59 17.73 41.37
C ASN A 148 -37.40 18.09 42.62
N ASN A 149 -36.78 17.99 43.79
CA ASN A 149 -37.19 18.78 44.94
C ASN A 149 -36.13 19.88 45.12
N GLU A 150 -36.58 21.12 44.95
CA GLU A 150 -35.84 22.33 45.33
C GLU A 150 -35.56 22.33 46.86
N PRO A 151 -34.71 23.25 47.33
CA PRO A 151 -35.33 24.49 47.79
C PRO A 151 -34.76 25.75 47.13
N VAL A 152 -35.67 26.64 46.75
CA VAL A 152 -35.43 27.93 46.09
C VAL A 152 -35.67 29.07 47.10
N LEU A 153 -34.79 30.08 47.07
CA LEU A 153 -34.85 31.38 47.78
C LEU A 153 -34.87 31.29 49.33
N GLY A 154 -34.05 32.04 50.08
CA GLY A 154 -33.25 33.23 49.75
C GLY A 154 -33.71 34.41 50.61
N ILE A 155 -32.78 35.13 51.25
CA ILE A 155 -32.86 36.56 51.59
C ILE A 155 -31.49 37.03 52.10
N ASP A 156 -31.15 38.23 51.66
CA ASP A 156 -29.95 39.01 51.90
C ASP A 156 -29.56 39.29 53.37
N THR A 157 -28.24 39.39 53.54
CA THR A 157 -27.52 40.40 54.36
C THR A 157 -27.55 40.37 55.88
N ASN A 158 -26.32 40.40 56.42
CA ASN A 158 -25.89 41.11 57.64
C ASN A 158 -26.43 40.62 59.00
N ILE A 159 -25.55 40.02 59.80
CA ILE A 159 -24.89 40.72 60.92
C ILE A 159 -23.71 39.86 61.42
N PHE A 160 -22.56 40.51 61.63
CA PHE A 160 -21.35 39.92 62.20
C PHE A 160 -21.49 39.64 63.70
N SER A 161 -20.60 38.78 64.21
CA SER A 161 -20.15 38.69 65.61
C SER A 161 -21.19 38.39 66.71
N GLU A 162 -21.19 37.14 67.19
CA GLU A 162 -20.93 36.89 68.62
C GLU A 162 -19.63 36.09 68.77
N GLU A 163 -18.57 36.81 68.45
CA GLU A 163 -17.30 36.75 69.16
C GLU A 163 -17.56 36.77 70.70
N THR A 164 -16.79 36.22 71.63
CA THR A 164 -15.32 36.02 71.65
C THR A 164 -14.89 35.31 72.94
N GLU A 165 -13.66 34.79 72.97
CA GLU A 165 -12.90 34.32 74.15
C GLU A 165 -13.65 33.35 75.09
N MET A 166 -13.03 33.11 76.26
CA MET A 166 -13.79 33.25 77.50
C MET A 166 -13.35 34.58 78.18
N PRO A 167 -14.06 35.74 78.10
CA PRO A 167 -15.08 36.24 77.14
C PRO A 167 -14.87 37.73 76.62
N LEU A 168 -15.04 37.99 75.29
CA LEU A 168 -15.14 39.29 74.50
C LEU A 168 -13.90 40.05 73.86
N ALA A 169 -14.01 40.46 72.56
CA ALA A 169 -13.19 41.32 71.62
C ALA A 169 -12.02 40.70 70.78
N ASN A 170 -11.66 41.05 69.50
CA ASN A 170 -12.24 41.88 68.39
C ASN A 170 -11.56 41.62 66.97
N VAL A 171 -12.33 41.36 65.87
CA VAL A 171 -12.07 41.60 64.40
C VAL A 171 -11.07 40.61 63.67
N ASN A 172 -11.13 40.19 62.38
CA ASN A 172 -11.81 40.60 61.09
C ASN A 172 -12.14 39.38 60.12
N ASN A 173 -12.65 39.64 58.88
CA ASN A 173 -12.68 38.71 57.70
C ASN A 173 -11.78 39.20 56.53
N ASP A 174 -11.24 38.26 55.74
CA ASP A 174 -10.87 38.45 54.32
C ASP A 174 -11.54 37.32 53.49
N GLU A 175 -11.99 37.62 52.26
CA GLU A 175 -12.70 36.63 51.41
C GLU A 175 -11.73 35.66 50.73
N VAL A 176 -12.09 34.37 50.66
CA VAL A 176 -11.34 33.37 49.88
C VAL A 176 -11.56 33.66 48.40
N HIS A 177 -10.63 34.38 47.77
CA HIS A 177 -10.62 34.60 46.34
C HIS A 177 -9.88 33.44 45.65
N THR A 178 -10.62 32.63 44.90
CA THR A 178 -10.07 31.59 44.01
C THR A 178 -9.75 32.23 42.67
N MET A 179 -8.46 32.29 42.31
CA MET A 179 -7.97 32.84 41.04
C MET A 179 -7.77 31.72 40.03
N LYS A 180 -8.18 31.96 38.78
CA LYS A 180 -7.90 31.08 37.63
C LYS A 180 -6.85 31.76 36.75
N LEU A 181 -5.61 31.28 36.82
CA LEU A 181 -4.48 31.87 36.11
C LEU A 181 -4.13 31.04 34.88
N LEU A 182 -4.09 31.66 33.70
CA LEU A 182 -3.62 31.05 32.47
C LEU A 182 -2.13 31.37 32.27
N GLY A 183 -1.33 30.34 32.00
CA GLY A 183 0.11 30.49 31.82
C GLY A 183 0.79 29.22 31.33
N ARG A 184 2.13 29.25 31.29
CA ARG A 184 2.95 28.08 30.93
C ARG A 184 3.71 27.53 32.13
N ILE A 185 4.06 26.24 32.09
CA ILE A 185 4.90 25.58 33.09
C ILE A 185 6.26 25.28 32.47
N GLU A 186 7.34 25.87 33.00
CA GLU A 186 8.72 25.60 32.57
C GLU A 186 9.47 24.74 33.60
N LYS A 187 10.23 23.76 33.11
CA LYS A 187 11.16 22.93 33.89
C LYS A 187 12.58 23.47 33.76
N ARG A 188 13.12 23.99 34.87
CA ARG A 188 14.48 24.53 34.97
C ARG A 188 15.33 23.63 35.86
N ASN A 189 16.20 22.82 35.26
CA ASN A 189 16.92 21.72 35.92
C ASN A 189 15.98 20.73 36.64
N THR A 190 15.82 20.87 37.96
CA THR A 190 14.97 20.02 38.82
C THR A 190 13.80 20.79 39.45
N PHE A 191 13.51 22.00 38.97
CA PHE A 191 12.45 22.86 39.50
C PHE A 191 11.43 23.21 38.42
N TYR A 192 10.16 23.03 38.75
CA TYR A 192 9.03 23.44 37.91
C TYR A 192 8.54 24.82 38.33
N ASN A 193 8.29 25.70 37.37
CA ASN A 193 7.81 27.06 37.63
C ASN A 193 6.69 27.42 36.67
N PHE A 194 5.57 27.90 37.21
CA PHE A 194 4.42 28.36 36.45
C PHE A 194 4.50 29.87 36.24
N PHE A 195 4.29 30.33 35.01
CA PHE A 195 4.35 31.73 34.62
C PHE A 195 2.97 32.20 34.15
N PRO A 196 2.16 32.81 35.02
CA PRO A 196 0.86 33.37 34.65
C PRO A 196 1.02 34.61 33.77
N GLN A 197 0.19 34.74 32.74
CA GLN A 197 0.12 35.92 31.88
C GLN A 197 -1.30 36.51 31.79
N TYR A 198 -2.34 35.67 31.93
CA TYR A 198 -3.74 36.09 31.93
C TYR A 198 -4.49 35.56 33.15
N GLU A 199 -5.51 36.30 33.59
CA GLU A 199 -6.41 35.95 34.70
C GLU A 199 -7.82 35.76 34.11
N LEU A 200 -8.43 34.60 34.30
CA LEU A 200 -9.75 34.28 33.76
C LEU A 200 -10.84 34.72 34.74
N THR A 201 -11.44 35.89 34.46
CA THR A 201 -12.51 36.49 35.28
C THR A 201 -13.82 36.56 34.48
N ASP A 202 -14.93 36.08 35.05
CA ASP A 202 -16.25 36.08 34.41
C ASP A 202 -16.27 35.51 32.97
N GLY A 203 -15.42 34.51 32.72
CA GLY A 203 -15.28 33.85 31.42
C GLY A 203 -14.39 34.57 30.40
N LYS A 204 -13.79 35.72 30.75
CA LYS A 204 -12.87 36.48 29.89
C LYS A 204 -11.45 36.49 30.43
N LEU A 205 -10.47 36.46 29.53
CA LEU A 205 -9.06 36.54 29.88
C LEU A 205 -8.59 37.99 29.96
N ILE A 206 -8.24 38.44 31.15
CA ILE A 206 -7.65 39.76 31.37
C ILE A 206 -6.12 39.58 31.46
N GLU A 207 -5.38 40.26 30.59
CA GLU A 207 -3.91 40.29 30.65
C GLU A 207 -3.45 40.90 31.98
N ILE A 208 -2.60 40.19 32.73
CA ILE A 208 -2.13 40.64 34.04
C ILE A 208 -1.02 41.68 33.83
N PRO A 209 -1.18 42.94 34.27
CA PRO A 209 -0.17 43.95 34.04
C PRO A 209 1.19 43.55 34.62
N VAL A 210 2.26 43.79 33.87
CA VAL A 210 3.64 43.44 34.27
C VAL A 210 4.01 44.03 35.64
N ASP A 211 3.45 45.18 36.02
CA ASP A 211 3.65 45.78 37.34
C ASP A 211 2.87 45.07 38.47
N LYS A 212 1.71 44.45 38.18
CA LYS A 212 0.98 43.56 39.11
C LYS A 212 1.73 42.23 39.27
N LEU A 213 2.17 41.62 38.16
CA LEU A 213 3.03 40.42 38.20
C LEU A 213 4.33 40.64 38.99
N ARG A 214 4.93 41.84 38.91
CA ARG A 214 6.12 42.21 39.72
C ARG A 214 5.82 42.62 41.16
N ALA A 215 4.57 42.94 41.50
CA ALA A 215 4.15 43.17 42.88
C ALA A 215 3.86 41.83 43.59
N ASP A 216 3.14 40.94 42.91
CA ASP A 216 2.67 39.66 43.44
C ASP A 216 3.76 38.56 43.33
N TYR A 217 4.62 38.59 42.31
CA TYR A 217 5.65 37.57 42.01
C TYR A 217 7.04 38.20 41.70
N PRO A 218 7.74 38.76 42.70
CA PRO A 218 8.58 39.96 42.53
C PRO A 218 9.97 39.85 41.87
N ILE A 219 10.42 38.68 41.39
CA ILE A 219 11.76 38.54 40.78
C ILE A 219 11.72 38.08 39.32
N ASN A 220 11.06 36.96 39.03
CA ASN A 220 10.93 36.42 37.66
C ASN A 220 9.47 36.28 37.18
N GLY A 221 8.47 36.79 37.92
CA GLY A 221 7.06 36.72 37.52
C GLY A 221 6.45 35.31 37.53
N GLY A 222 7.08 34.34 38.20
CA GLY A 222 6.64 32.94 38.22
C GLY A 222 6.48 32.37 39.63
N ILE A 223 5.59 31.38 39.75
CA ILE A 223 5.28 30.62 40.97
C ILE A 223 6.04 29.29 40.92
N ASN A 224 6.79 28.96 41.96
CA ASN A 224 7.48 27.67 42.02
C ASN A 224 6.49 26.54 42.37
N LEU A 225 6.39 25.51 41.52
CA LEU A 225 5.60 24.31 41.81
C LEU A 225 6.44 23.39 42.69
N ALA A 226 6.22 23.47 44.01
CA ALA A 226 6.98 22.72 44.99
C ALA A 226 6.42 21.29 45.13
N TYR A 227 7.32 20.31 45.03
CA TYR A 227 7.03 18.89 45.11
C TYR A 227 8.19 18.15 45.79
N ASN A 228 7.95 16.93 46.26
CA ASN A 228 8.97 16.08 46.87
C ASN A 228 9.36 14.94 45.91
N PRO A 229 10.61 14.90 45.40
CA PRO A 229 11.06 13.87 44.46
C PRO A 229 10.97 12.42 44.96
N TYR A 230 10.81 12.22 46.28
CA TYR A 230 10.79 10.90 46.91
C TYR A 230 9.37 10.40 47.24
N SER A 231 8.31 11.19 47.01
CA SER A 231 6.91 10.77 47.19
C SER A 231 6.15 10.85 45.87
N GLY A 232 5.86 9.68 45.30
CA GLY A 232 5.54 9.53 43.87
C GLY A 232 4.46 10.45 43.31
N GLY A 233 3.35 10.67 44.01
CA GLY A 233 2.14 11.26 43.40
C GLY A 233 2.30 12.64 42.74
N ALA A 234 3.02 13.58 43.37
CA ALA A 234 3.25 14.89 42.78
C ALA A 234 4.45 14.91 41.81
N ALA A 235 5.40 13.99 41.96
CA ALA A 235 6.53 13.85 41.04
C ALA A 235 6.09 13.22 39.72
N SER A 236 5.37 12.09 39.74
CA SER A 236 4.86 11.43 38.54
C SER A 236 3.90 12.31 37.76
N PHE A 237 3.06 13.10 38.44
CA PHE A 237 2.20 14.07 37.75
C PHE A 237 3.02 15.08 36.92
N LEU A 238 4.08 15.65 37.50
CA LEU A 238 4.93 16.66 36.84
C LEU A 238 5.94 16.08 35.82
N ASP A 239 6.37 14.83 35.98
CA ASP A 239 7.34 14.16 35.10
C ASP A 239 6.68 13.30 34.00
N ASP A 240 5.54 12.66 34.26
CA ASP A 240 4.90 11.66 33.37
C ASP A 240 3.54 12.12 32.78
N GLU A 241 2.78 13.01 33.44
CA GLU A 241 1.39 13.33 33.04
C GLU A 241 1.20 14.71 32.39
N ILE A 242 2.02 15.72 32.73
CA ILE A 242 2.00 17.04 32.05
C ILE A 242 3.23 17.25 31.16
N THR A 243 3.05 17.93 30.02
CA THR A 243 4.17 18.30 29.14
C THR A 243 4.65 19.72 29.46
N THR A 244 5.87 19.85 29.95
CA THR A 244 6.44 21.14 30.37
C THR A 244 7.47 21.69 29.39
N ASP A 245 7.52 23.01 29.30
CA ASP A 245 8.50 23.75 28.51
C ASP A 245 9.91 23.64 29.11
N ASN A 246 10.95 23.52 28.28
CA ASN A 246 12.35 23.59 28.72
C ASN A 246 12.94 25.00 28.54
N ASP A 247 14.04 25.29 29.25
CA ASP A 247 14.78 26.57 29.17
C ASP A 247 15.32 26.91 27.75
N GLU A 248 15.52 25.90 26.90
CA GLU A 248 16.03 26.07 25.52
C GLU A 248 14.90 26.21 24.47
N ASP A 249 13.67 25.86 24.83
CA ASP A 249 12.54 25.81 23.91
C ASP A 249 12.13 27.22 23.48
N GLN A 250 12.13 27.47 22.17
CA GLN A 250 11.94 28.82 21.62
C GLN A 250 10.48 29.30 21.70
N TYR A 251 9.52 28.39 21.63
CA TYR A 251 8.07 28.66 21.62
C TYR A 251 7.41 28.06 22.87
N VAL A 252 6.16 28.45 23.14
CA VAL A 252 5.34 27.82 24.18
C VAL A 252 4.83 26.47 23.64
N ASN A 253 5.15 25.37 24.32
CA ASN A 253 4.66 24.06 23.89
C ASN A 253 3.26 23.81 24.46
N ASN A 254 3.02 24.10 25.74
CA ASN A 254 1.72 23.88 26.38
C ASN A 254 1.31 25.01 27.32
N VAL A 255 0.00 25.14 27.49
CA VAL A 255 -0.66 26.17 28.29
C VAL A 255 -1.59 25.50 29.27
N TYR A 256 -1.56 25.98 30.51
CA TYR A 256 -2.31 25.44 31.62
C TYR A 256 -3.12 26.53 32.30
N VAL A 257 -4.33 26.17 32.72
CA VAL A 257 -5.11 26.96 33.69
C VAL A 257 -4.85 26.39 35.07
N VAL A 258 -4.37 27.25 35.96
CA VAL A 258 -4.02 26.92 37.34
C VAL A 258 -5.02 27.59 38.28
N GLU A 259 -5.81 26.78 38.98
CA GLU A 259 -6.79 27.23 39.97
C GLU A 259 -6.17 27.25 41.37
N ILE A 260 -6.06 28.43 41.97
CA ILE A 260 -5.44 28.61 43.29
C ILE A 260 -6.24 29.55 44.18
N ASP A 261 -6.35 29.20 45.46
CA ASP A 261 -6.85 30.11 46.49
C ASP A 261 -5.69 30.99 47.02
N ASN A 262 -5.98 32.23 47.44
CA ASN A 262 -4.99 33.11 48.09
C ASN A 262 -4.25 32.48 49.29
N TYR A 263 -4.81 31.42 49.89
CA TYR A 263 -4.22 30.68 51.03
C TYR A 263 -3.36 29.46 50.64
N ASP A 264 -3.33 29.08 49.35
CA ASP A 264 -2.54 27.96 48.84
C ASP A 264 -1.09 28.36 48.52
N LEU A 265 -0.82 29.66 48.36
CA LEU A 265 0.51 30.22 48.10
C LEU A 265 1.31 30.37 49.40
N GLU A 266 2.54 29.86 49.40
CA GLU A 266 3.49 29.96 50.51
C GLU A 266 4.73 30.79 50.12
N PRO A 267 5.39 31.47 51.08
CA PRO A 267 6.71 32.03 50.85
C PRO A 267 7.72 30.92 50.58
N ASN A 268 8.69 31.20 49.71
CA ASN A 268 9.74 30.27 49.33
C ASN A 268 11.12 30.85 49.72
N ASP A 269 11.98 30.03 50.31
CA ASP A 269 13.33 30.43 50.74
C ASP A 269 14.30 30.69 49.56
N ASN A 270 13.85 30.48 48.32
CA ASN A 270 14.62 30.71 47.11
C ASN A 270 14.67 32.20 46.73
N SER A 271 15.87 32.75 46.62
CA SER A 271 16.11 34.15 46.21
C SER A 271 15.69 34.49 44.78
N THR A 272 15.23 33.53 43.98
CA THR A 272 14.85 33.72 42.56
C THR A 272 13.34 33.58 42.33
N TYR A 273 12.65 32.77 43.13
CA TYR A 273 11.20 32.57 43.07
C TYR A 273 10.67 32.63 44.50
N GLN A 274 10.18 33.80 44.93
CA GLN A 274 9.84 34.07 46.35
C GLN A 274 8.50 33.47 46.80
N VAL A 275 7.71 32.93 45.87
CA VAL A 275 6.40 32.31 46.12
C VAL A 275 6.42 30.87 45.59
N LYS A 276 5.85 29.93 46.35
CA LYS A 276 5.67 28.53 45.95
C LYS A 276 4.23 28.06 46.14
N LEU A 277 3.82 27.12 45.31
CA LEU A 277 2.59 26.33 45.43
C LEU A 277 3.00 24.91 45.82
N ASP A 278 2.68 24.47 47.04
CA ASP A 278 3.08 23.14 47.54
C ASP A 278 2.07 22.07 47.13
N LEU A 279 2.30 21.47 45.96
CA LEU A 279 1.42 20.43 45.40
C LEU A 279 1.28 19.22 46.32
N GLN A 280 2.32 18.91 47.11
CA GLN A 280 2.31 17.79 48.03
C GLN A 280 1.41 18.06 49.25
N ARG A 281 1.39 19.30 49.76
CA ARG A 281 0.46 19.77 50.80
C ARG A 281 -0.98 19.78 50.29
N LEU A 282 -1.22 20.25 49.06
CA LEU A 282 -2.58 20.32 48.48
C LEU A 282 -3.20 18.93 48.29
N VAL A 283 -2.41 17.94 47.84
CA VAL A 283 -2.82 16.53 47.78
C VAL A 283 -3.10 15.95 49.18
N GLN A 284 -2.31 16.31 50.20
CA GLN A 284 -2.56 15.88 51.58
C GLN A 284 -3.84 16.52 52.17
N CYS A 285 -4.21 17.71 51.72
CA CYS A 285 -5.49 18.36 52.03
C CYS A 285 -6.68 17.78 51.24
N GLY A 286 -6.45 16.85 50.31
CA GLY A 286 -7.50 16.18 49.54
C GLY A 286 -7.90 16.86 48.22
N LYS A 287 -7.22 17.94 47.79
CA LYS A 287 -7.35 18.48 46.42
C LYS A 287 -6.63 17.55 45.43
N LYS A 288 -7.19 17.26 44.25
CA LYS A 288 -6.51 16.49 43.20
C LYS A 288 -5.66 17.40 42.32
N LEU A 289 -4.57 16.88 41.76
CA LEU A 289 -3.67 17.68 40.90
C LEU A 289 -4.32 18.10 39.59
N HIS A 290 -5.09 17.22 38.92
CA HIS A 290 -5.89 17.58 37.74
C HIS A 290 -6.99 18.62 38.01
N ASP A 291 -7.44 18.77 39.27
CA ASP A 291 -8.41 19.81 39.58
C ASP A 291 -7.73 21.20 39.72
N ILE A 292 -6.43 21.22 40.04
CA ILE A 292 -5.61 22.43 40.24
C ILE A 292 -4.92 22.86 38.94
N ILE A 293 -4.34 21.92 38.19
CA ILE A 293 -3.61 22.17 36.94
C ILE A 293 -4.37 21.46 35.81
N ARG A 294 -5.04 22.25 34.97
CA ARG A 294 -5.86 21.80 33.84
C ARG A 294 -5.23 22.24 32.52
N TYR A 295 -5.47 21.50 31.46
CA TYR A 295 -5.09 21.94 30.11
C TYR A 295 -5.98 23.10 29.64
N ALA A 296 -5.46 23.95 28.76
CA ALA A 296 -6.19 25.12 28.26
C ALA A 296 -7.40 24.75 27.39
N ASP A 297 -7.41 23.56 26.77
CA ASP A 297 -8.51 23.06 25.94
C ASP A 297 -9.78 22.73 26.74
N GLU A 298 -9.65 22.36 28.03
CA GLU A 298 -10.78 22.27 28.99
C GLU A 298 -11.52 23.61 29.17
N TYR A 299 -10.88 24.73 28.82
CA TYR A 299 -11.40 26.10 28.93
C TYR A 299 -11.75 26.74 27.58
N GLU A 300 -11.91 25.92 26.53
CA GLU A 300 -12.18 26.38 25.16
C GLU A 300 -11.06 27.28 24.60
N ILE A 301 -9.82 27.10 25.08
CA ILE A 301 -8.63 27.82 24.61
C ILE A 301 -7.76 26.88 23.77
N TYR A 302 -7.66 27.13 22.46
CA TYR A 302 -7.00 26.26 21.50
C TYR A 302 -5.80 26.93 20.83
N LYS A 303 -4.75 26.14 20.57
CA LYS A 303 -3.56 26.59 19.82
C LYS A 303 -3.90 26.81 18.35
N VAL A 304 -3.46 27.94 17.80
CA VAL A 304 -3.62 28.24 16.36
C VAL A 304 -2.48 27.60 15.58
N VAL A 305 -2.82 26.83 14.55
CA VAL A 305 -1.87 26.14 13.66
C VAL A 305 -2.13 26.47 12.18
N HIS A 306 -1.10 26.33 11.34
CA HIS A 306 -1.14 26.62 9.91
C HIS A 306 -0.72 25.40 9.09
N CYS A 307 -1.18 25.33 7.84
CA CYS A 307 -0.79 24.27 6.92
C CYS A 307 0.64 24.48 6.40
N GLU A 308 1.36 23.39 6.12
CA GLU A 308 2.66 23.40 5.43
C GLU A 308 2.56 23.89 3.95
N VAL A 309 1.35 23.94 3.38
CA VAL A 309 1.09 24.29 1.97
C VAL A 309 0.05 25.42 1.88
N ASP A 310 0.33 26.43 1.06
CA ASP A 310 -0.52 27.63 0.87
C ASP A 310 -1.96 27.35 0.39
N SER A 311 -2.22 26.16 -0.17
CA SER A 311 -3.55 25.74 -0.61
C SER A 311 -3.77 24.25 -0.36
N ILE A 312 -4.95 23.93 0.19
CA ILE A 312 -5.38 22.56 0.50
C ILE A 312 -6.38 22.14 -0.57
N SER A 313 -6.19 20.96 -1.19
CA SER A 313 -7.17 20.44 -2.15
C SER A 313 -8.45 20.00 -1.44
N ASP A 314 -9.62 20.15 -2.06
CA ASP A 314 -10.91 19.79 -1.46
C ASP A 314 -10.93 18.34 -0.93
N LYS A 315 -10.33 17.41 -1.68
CA LYS A 315 -10.20 15.99 -1.27
C LYS A 315 -9.32 15.82 -0.03
N THR A 316 -8.25 16.61 0.09
CA THR A 316 -7.40 16.65 1.28
C THR A 316 -8.13 17.30 2.46
N PHE A 317 -8.92 18.36 2.22
CA PHE A 317 -9.67 19.06 3.26
C PHE A 317 -10.89 18.27 3.76
N ILE A 318 -11.47 17.38 2.95
CA ILE A 318 -12.64 16.56 3.34
C ILE A 318 -12.23 15.29 4.11
N SER A 319 -11.17 14.61 3.66
CA SER A 319 -10.83 13.26 4.14
C SER A 319 -9.34 12.94 4.19
N GLY A 320 -8.47 13.94 4.01
CA GLY A 320 -7.02 13.77 3.99
C GLY A 320 -6.33 14.25 5.26
N ASN A 321 -5.04 13.93 5.36
CA ASN A 321 -4.15 14.43 6.40
C ASN A 321 -3.64 15.82 5.98
N ILE A 322 -3.95 16.85 6.78
CA ILE A 322 -3.43 18.21 6.58
C ILE A 322 -2.17 18.35 7.44
N ASN A 323 -1.00 18.47 6.80
CA ASN A 323 0.28 18.65 7.48
C ASN A 323 0.37 20.05 8.11
N LEU A 324 0.86 20.12 9.35
CA LEU A 324 1.04 21.38 10.05
C LEU A 324 2.47 21.93 9.90
N LEU A 325 2.60 23.26 9.98
CA LEU A 325 3.88 23.97 9.93
C LEU A 325 4.54 24.06 11.31
N GLU A 326 3.74 24.16 12.37
CA GLU A 326 4.20 24.25 13.76
C GLU A 326 4.76 22.92 14.27
N THR A 327 5.89 22.99 14.96
CA THR A 327 6.55 21.83 15.60
C THR A 327 6.37 21.78 17.11
N ASN A 328 5.88 22.86 17.73
CA ASN A 328 5.62 22.98 19.17
C ASN A 328 4.20 22.47 19.54
N ILE A 329 3.84 21.29 19.06
CA ILE A 329 2.54 20.64 19.31
C ILE A 329 2.78 19.35 20.10
N THR A 330 1.83 18.96 20.96
CA THR A 330 1.86 17.65 21.63
C THR A 330 0.98 16.63 20.92
N ASP A 331 1.38 15.35 20.98
CA ASP A 331 0.62 14.28 20.32
C ASP A 331 -0.72 14.08 21.02
N GLY A 332 -1.80 14.30 20.28
CA GLY A 332 -3.17 14.29 20.78
C GLY A 332 -3.73 15.62 21.28
N GLU A 333 -2.99 16.73 21.15
CA GLU A 333 -3.45 18.09 21.50
C GLU A 333 -4.63 18.55 20.62
N MET A 334 -5.58 19.28 21.19
CA MET A 334 -6.67 19.92 20.44
C MET A 334 -6.20 21.29 19.89
N VAL A 335 -6.17 21.42 18.57
CA VAL A 335 -5.66 22.59 17.84
C VAL A 335 -6.70 23.13 16.86
N VAL A 336 -6.55 24.38 16.43
CA VAL A 336 -7.44 25.03 15.46
C VAL A 336 -6.65 25.55 14.27
N LEU A 337 -7.04 25.12 13.06
CA LEU A 337 -6.40 25.47 11.80
C LEU A 337 -6.86 26.85 11.33
N PHE A 338 -5.93 27.80 11.19
CA PHE A 338 -6.22 29.06 10.52
C PHE A 338 -6.06 28.91 9.00
N TYR A 339 -7.16 29.01 8.26
CA TYR A 339 -7.20 28.89 6.80
C TYR A 339 -8.33 29.74 6.22
N ASN A 340 -8.11 30.38 5.06
CA ASN A 340 -9.10 31.24 4.39
C ASN A 340 -9.80 32.27 5.33
N GLU A 341 -9.03 32.96 6.17
CA GLU A 341 -9.50 33.95 7.16
C GLU A 341 -10.48 33.41 8.23
N LYS A 342 -10.56 32.08 8.38
CA LYS A 342 -11.39 31.35 9.36
C LYS A 342 -10.53 30.45 10.26
N TYR A 343 -11.07 30.13 11.43
CA TYR A 343 -10.47 29.23 12.40
C TYR A 343 -11.24 27.90 12.43
N TYR A 344 -10.75 26.86 11.73
CA TYR A 344 -11.42 25.56 11.64
C TYR A 344 -11.01 24.60 12.76
N GLY A 345 -11.98 23.93 13.38
CA GLY A 345 -11.74 22.95 14.45
C GLY A 345 -12.71 23.12 15.62
N PRO A 346 -12.34 22.65 16.83
CA PRO A 346 -11.04 22.09 17.20
C PRO A 346 -10.81 20.68 16.63
N PHE A 347 -9.57 20.39 16.23
CA PHE A 347 -9.14 19.09 15.69
C PHE A 347 -8.02 18.49 16.56
N LYS A 348 -7.96 17.16 16.62
CA LYS A 348 -6.89 16.45 17.33
C LYS A 348 -5.63 16.37 16.46
N ALA A 349 -4.54 16.99 16.89
CA ALA A 349 -3.23 16.85 16.25
C ALA A 349 -2.64 15.46 16.51
N THR A 350 -2.09 14.83 15.47
CA THR A 350 -1.46 13.51 15.56
C THR A 350 -0.02 13.56 15.02
N ARG A 351 0.93 12.98 15.75
CA ARG A 351 2.34 12.92 15.37
C ARG A 351 2.64 11.75 14.44
N ARG A 352 3.35 12.00 13.33
CA ARG A 352 3.80 10.95 12.42
C ARG A 352 5.07 10.29 12.94
N GLN A 353 5.09 8.95 12.94
CA GLN A 353 6.18 8.17 13.51
C GLN A 353 7.48 8.16 12.68
N TYR A 354 7.48 8.67 11.43
CA TYR A 354 8.63 8.58 10.52
C TYR A 354 9.38 9.91 10.31
N ASP A 355 8.71 11.07 10.43
CA ASP A 355 9.31 12.41 10.27
C ASP A 355 9.08 13.33 11.48
N GLU A 356 8.43 12.81 12.53
CA GLU A 356 8.03 13.53 13.75
C GLU A 356 7.12 14.76 13.54
N LYS A 357 6.65 15.02 12.31
CA LYS A 357 5.74 16.13 12.01
C LYS A 357 4.30 15.84 12.44
N PHE A 358 3.53 16.89 12.65
CA PHE A 358 2.12 16.82 13.02
C PHE A 358 1.19 16.97 11.82
N TYR A 359 0.04 16.32 11.91
CA TYR A 359 -1.08 16.51 10.99
C TYR A 359 -2.41 16.48 11.74
N ILE A 360 -3.44 17.05 11.10
CA ILE A 360 -4.85 16.94 11.52
C ILE A 360 -5.68 16.25 10.44
N THR A 361 -6.84 15.76 10.84
CA THR A 361 -7.89 15.28 9.92
C THR A 361 -9.20 15.95 10.31
N THR A 362 -9.96 16.40 9.31
CA THR A 362 -11.24 17.11 9.48
C THR A 362 -12.43 16.15 9.63
N LEU A 363 -12.28 14.92 9.11
CA LEU A 363 -13.31 13.87 9.08
C LEU A 363 -14.67 14.34 8.52
N ALA A 364 -14.67 15.30 7.59
CA ALA A 364 -15.88 15.95 7.10
C ALA A 364 -16.89 14.95 6.50
N SER A 365 -16.42 13.84 5.91
CA SER A 365 -17.29 12.77 5.41
C SER A 365 -18.14 12.08 6.48
N GLU A 366 -17.73 12.12 7.75
CA GLU A 366 -18.47 11.54 8.89
C GLU A 366 -19.48 12.54 9.49
N SER A 367 -19.25 13.84 9.29
CA SER A 367 -20.10 14.95 9.79
C SER A 367 -21.01 15.56 8.70
N ASN A 368 -21.52 14.76 7.76
CA ASN A 368 -22.36 15.21 6.63
C ASN A 368 -21.73 16.35 5.78
N TYR A 369 -20.40 16.38 5.69
CA TYR A 369 -19.56 17.40 5.03
C TYR A 369 -19.59 18.79 5.69
N LEU A 370 -20.04 18.87 6.94
CA LEU A 370 -19.98 20.07 7.77
C LEU A 370 -18.72 20.10 8.62
N VAL A 371 -17.92 21.15 8.46
CA VAL A 371 -16.69 21.36 9.25
C VAL A 371 -16.90 22.54 10.19
N PRO A 372 -16.70 22.39 11.51
CA PRO A 372 -16.86 23.48 12.46
C PRO A 372 -15.78 24.55 12.27
N TYR A 373 -16.17 25.82 12.37
CA TYR A 373 -15.26 26.96 12.32
C TYR A 373 -15.76 28.14 13.15
N PHE A 374 -14.84 29.03 13.50
CA PHE A 374 -15.09 30.30 14.18
C PHE A 374 -14.65 31.48 13.29
N ASN A 375 -15.41 32.58 13.33
CA ASN A 375 -15.01 33.82 12.65
C ASN A 375 -13.91 34.55 13.43
N THR A 376 -13.10 35.32 12.72
CA THR A 376 -12.10 36.26 13.29
C THR A 376 -12.71 37.37 14.15
N THR A 377 -14.02 37.61 14.10
CA THR A 377 -14.74 38.59 14.95
C THR A 377 -15.21 38.03 16.28
N ASP A 378 -15.32 36.70 16.39
CA ASP A 378 -16.09 36.02 17.44
C ASP A 378 -15.18 35.23 18.40
N VAL A 379 -13.85 35.39 18.23
CA VAL A 379 -12.78 34.75 19.02
C VAL A 379 -11.88 35.80 19.67
N GLU A 380 -11.42 35.54 20.88
CA GLU A 380 -10.45 36.38 21.58
C GLU A 380 -9.04 35.81 21.33
N ILE A 381 -8.19 36.57 20.63
CA ILE A 381 -6.83 36.15 20.27
C ILE A 381 -5.88 36.44 21.44
N ILE A 382 -5.15 35.41 21.86
CA ILE A 382 -4.20 35.43 22.97
C ILE A 382 -2.81 35.18 22.41
N GLU A 383 -1.82 35.98 22.78
CA GLU A 383 -0.42 35.78 22.37
C GLU A 383 0.45 35.56 23.62
N LEU A 384 0.89 34.32 23.86
CA LEU A 384 1.75 34.01 24.99
C LEU A 384 3.22 34.21 24.62
N GLU A 385 3.87 35.17 25.29
CA GLU A 385 5.27 35.57 25.04
C GLU A 385 6.25 34.65 25.78
N LYS A 386 7.20 34.04 25.06
CA LYS A 386 8.32 33.28 25.63
C LYS A 386 9.66 33.72 25.07
N GLN A 387 10.63 33.92 25.95
CA GLN A 387 12.00 34.26 25.59
C GLN A 387 12.98 33.16 26.02
N ALA A 388 13.57 32.45 25.05
CA ALA A 388 14.68 31.54 25.29
C ALA A 388 16.00 32.30 25.49
N TYR A 389 16.97 31.67 26.19
CA TYR A 389 18.25 32.29 26.51
C TYR A 389 18.96 32.88 25.27
N TYR A 390 19.29 34.19 25.34
CA TYR A 390 19.94 34.96 24.27
C TYR A 390 19.18 35.08 22.93
N LYS A 391 17.88 34.77 22.89
CA LYS A 391 17.03 35.02 21.71
C LYS A 391 16.05 36.17 21.95
N ASP A 392 15.51 36.71 20.87
CA ASP A 392 14.35 37.62 20.93
C ASP A 392 13.11 36.84 21.40
N PRO A 393 12.15 37.48 22.09
CA PRO A 393 10.92 36.83 22.51
C PRO A 393 10.09 36.37 21.29
N THR A 394 9.52 35.18 21.37
CA THR A 394 8.54 34.68 20.41
C THR A 394 7.15 34.60 21.05
N TYR A 395 6.13 34.67 20.20
CA TYR A 395 4.74 34.68 20.59
C TYR A 395 4.07 33.43 20.01
N THR A 396 3.39 32.66 20.85
CA THR A 396 2.58 31.52 20.41
C THR A 396 1.11 31.93 20.48
N ARG A 397 0.37 31.75 19.38
CA ARG A 397 -1.02 32.19 19.25
C ARG A 397 -1.99 31.12 19.74
N PHE A 398 -2.91 31.57 20.57
CA PHE A 398 -4.07 30.80 21.01
C PHE A 398 -5.32 31.64 20.71
N ILE A 399 -6.46 30.97 20.61
CA ILE A 399 -7.77 31.61 20.62
C ILE A 399 -8.57 31.07 21.79
N GLN A 400 -9.25 31.94 22.53
CA GLN A 400 -10.41 31.53 23.31
C GLN A 400 -11.62 31.60 22.39
N VAL A 401 -12.35 30.48 22.31
CA VAL A 401 -13.65 30.42 21.65
C VAL A 401 -14.76 30.37 22.69
N THR A 402 -16.00 30.53 22.22
CA THR A 402 -17.18 30.25 23.03
C THR A 402 -18.03 29.25 22.27
N SER A 403 -18.45 28.15 22.89
CA SER A 403 -19.29 27.12 22.25
C SER A 403 -20.59 27.64 21.60
N GLU A 404 -21.09 28.81 22.02
CA GLU A 404 -22.25 29.48 21.41
C GLU A 404 -21.98 30.05 20.00
N ASN A 405 -20.71 30.27 19.62
CA ASN A 405 -20.29 30.92 18.37
C ASN A 405 -19.82 29.93 17.28
N ILE A 406 -20.00 28.61 17.47
CA ILE A 406 -19.60 27.60 16.48
C ILE A 406 -20.46 27.75 15.21
N MET A 407 -19.80 28.04 14.09
CA MET A 407 -20.40 27.97 12.75
C MET A 407 -19.97 26.69 12.03
N TYR A 408 -20.71 26.30 11.00
CA TYR A 408 -20.38 25.14 10.17
C TYR A 408 -20.19 25.58 8.71
N ASP A 409 -19.09 25.18 8.10
CA ASP A 409 -18.86 25.37 6.67
C ASP A 409 -19.26 24.12 5.89
N ASP A 410 -19.92 24.32 4.76
CA ASP A 410 -20.40 23.22 3.91
C ASP A 410 -19.38 22.91 2.82
N THR A 411 -18.56 21.89 3.09
CA THR A 411 -17.42 21.51 2.23
C THR A 411 -17.79 20.47 1.17
N ILE A 412 -19.08 20.21 0.94
CA ILE A 412 -19.48 19.20 -0.06
C ILE A 412 -19.17 19.65 -1.48
N THR A 413 -18.63 18.73 -2.30
CA THR A 413 -18.40 18.95 -3.73
C THR A 413 -19.64 18.60 -4.55
N ASP A 414 -19.77 19.19 -5.74
CA ASP A 414 -20.90 18.93 -6.65
C ASP A 414 -21.03 17.43 -7.00
N GLU A 415 -19.88 16.76 -7.17
CA GLU A 415 -19.78 15.34 -7.51
C GLU A 415 -20.38 14.46 -6.40
N ILE A 416 -20.00 14.72 -5.14
CA ILE A 416 -20.44 13.96 -3.96
C ILE A 416 -21.91 14.27 -3.64
N LEU A 417 -22.33 15.54 -3.77
CA LEU A 417 -23.72 15.96 -3.56
C LEU A 417 -24.67 15.26 -4.55
N LEU A 418 -24.27 15.13 -5.82
CA LEU A 418 -25.02 14.35 -6.81
C LEU A 418 -25.04 12.85 -6.46
N GLU A 419 -23.89 12.26 -6.16
CA GLU A 419 -23.78 10.82 -5.84
C GLU A 419 -24.70 10.43 -4.68
N LYS A 420 -24.60 11.14 -3.55
CA LYS A 420 -25.37 10.87 -2.33
C LYS A 420 -26.89 10.98 -2.53
N LEU A 421 -27.35 11.88 -3.41
CA LEU A 421 -28.79 12.05 -3.66
C LEU A 421 -29.33 11.14 -4.76
N THR A 422 -28.48 10.62 -5.66
CA THR A 422 -28.89 9.56 -6.60
C THR A 422 -29.21 8.22 -5.93
N GLU A 423 -28.74 8.00 -4.70
CA GLU A 423 -29.10 6.83 -3.89
C GLU A 423 -30.60 6.85 -3.47
N ASP A 424 -31.16 8.04 -3.22
CA ASP A 424 -32.51 8.23 -2.66
C ASP A 424 -33.56 8.78 -3.65
N VAL A 425 -33.20 9.73 -4.53
CA VAL A 425 -34.15 10.51 -5.33
C VAL A 425 -33.80 10.49 -6.83
N PRO A 426 -34.73 10.06 -7.72
CA PRO A 426 -34.51 10.10 -9.15
C PRO A 426 -34.31 11.52 -9.69
N ILE A 427 -33.14 11.82 -10.27
CA ILE A 427 -32.83 13.12 -10.91
C ILE A 427 -33.84 13.48 -12.02
N GLU A 428 -34.52 12.49 -12.62
CA GLU A 428 -35.53 12.68 -13.66
C GLU A 428 -36.75 13.49 -13.19
N LEU A 429 -37.06 13.48 -11.88
CA LEU A 429 -38.09 14.33 -11.28
C LEU A 429 -37.71 15.81 -11.33
N ALA A 430 -36.42 16.17 -11.22
CA ALA A 430 -35.98 17.56 -11.24
C ALA A 430 -36.30 18.28 -12.57
N ALA A 431 -36.31 17.53 -13.67
CA ALA A 431 -36.61 18.05 -15.01
C ALA A 431 -38.11 18.03 -15.36
N THR A 432 -38.93 17.26 -14.63
CA THR A 432 -40.36 17.06 -14.93
C THR A 432 -41.29 17.73 -13.93
N ASN A 433 -40.93 17.79 -12.64
CA ASN A 433 -41.64 18.51 -11.60
C ASN A 433 -40.66 19.01 -10.50
N PRO A 434 -40.08 20.22 -10.65
CA PRO A 434 -39.07 20.75 -9.72
C PRO A 434 -39.56 20.87 -8.27
N GLU A 435 -40.85 21.15 -8.05
CA GLU A 435 -41.44 21.27 -6.70
C GLU A 435 -41.49 19.91 -5.98
N GLU A 436 -41.85 18.85 -6.71
CA GLU A 436 -41.91 17.48 -6.18
C GLU A 436 -40.51 16.89 -5.97
N PHE A 437 -39.56 17.19 -6.87
CA PHE A 437 -38.14 16.87 -6.65
C PHE A 437 -37.57 17.55 -5.41
N SER A 438 -37.80 18.85 -5.24
CA SER A 438 -37.35 19.60 -4.06
C SER A 438 -37.97 19.03 -2.78
N HIS A 439 -39.26 18.69 -2.80
CA HIS A 439 -39.95 18.05 -1.68
C HIS A 439 -39.39 16.64 -1.38
N MET A 440 -39.07 15.82 -2.38
CA MET A 440 -38.46 14.50 -2.16
C MET A 440 -37.04 14.61 -1.62
N CYS A 441 -36.21 15.49 -2.18
CA CYS A 441 -34.84 15.75 -1.70
C CYS A 441 -34.83 16.31 -0.26
N SER A 442 -35.75 17.21 0.09
CA SER A 442 -35.90 17.70 1.47
C SER A 442 -36.27 16.60 2.49
N ASN A 443 -36.81 15.47 2.01
CA ASN A 443 -37.17 14.31 2.82
C ASN A 443 -36.17 13.14 2.69
N SER A 444 -35.06 13.29 1.95
CA SER A 444 -33.97 12.29 1.94
C SER A 444 -33.29 12.25 3.31
N PRO A 445 -32.95 11.06 3.86
CA PRO A 445 -32.15 10.92 5.07
C PRO A 445 -30.88 11.78 5.10
N PHE A 446 -30.26 12.03 3.94
CA PHE A 446 -29.04 12.82 3.82
C PHE A 446 -29.23 14.32 4.05
N LEU A 447 -30.44 14.86 3.80
CA LEU A 447 -30.76 16.28 3.98
C LEU A 447 -31.73 16.55 5.14
N ALA A 448 -32.52 15.56 5.57
CA ALA A 448 -33.56 15.71 6.59
C ALA A 448 -33.03 16.08 7.99
N GLU A 449 -31.77 15.73 8.30
CA GLU A 449 -31.13 16.03 9.59
C GLU A 449 -30.34 17.37 9.60
N LEU A 450 -30.29 18.08 8.47
CA LEU A 450 -29.50 19.32 8.32
C LEU A 450 -30.33 20.60 8.59
N PRO A 451 -29.69 21.70 9.03
CA PRO A 451 -30.35 23.00 9.14
C PRO A 451 -30.97 23.47 7.83
N GLN A 452 -32.18 24.03 7.88
CA GLN A 452 -32.95 24.41 6.68
C GLN A 452 -32.20 25.36 5.73
N GLU A 453 -31.33 26.23 6.24
CA GLU A 453 -30.49 27.12 5.41
C GLU A 453 -29.42 26.39 4.60
N ILE A 454 -28.91 25.26 5.11
CA ILE A 454 -27.93 24.42 4.41
C ILE A 454 -28.67 23.55 3.40
N VAL A 455 -29.83 22.99 3.78
CA VAL A 455 -30.71 22.24 2.88
C VAL A 455 -31.14 23.09 1.68
N SER A 456 -31.56 24.34 1.89
CA SER A 456 -31.93 25.24 0.79
C SER A 456 -30.74 25.57 -0.12
N LYS A 457 -29.56 25.88 0.44
CA LYS A 457 -28.35 26.13 -0.36
C LYS A 457 -27.92 24.91 -1.18
N ARG A 458 -27.95 23.70 -0.60
CA ARG A 458 -27.66 22.45 -1.32
C ARG A 458 -28.69 22.18 -2.42
N LEU A 459 -29.99 22.40 -2.15
CA LEU A 459 -31.08 22.28 -3.14
C LEU A 459 -30.95 23.29 -4.28
N ASP A 460 -30.68 24.56 -4.01
CA ASP A 460 -30.47 25.59 -5.04
C ASP A 460 -29.25 25.25 -5.91
N ARG A 461 -28.16 24.82 -5.28
CA ARG A 461 -26.94 24.35 -5.96
C ARG A 461 -27.23 23.11 -6.83
N LEU A 462 -28.03 22.15 -6.35
CA LEU A 462 -28.51 21.02 -7.14
C LEU A 462 -29.38 21.43 -8.33
N ILE A 463 -30.30 22.37 -8.14
CA ILE A 463 -31.16 22.89 -9.20
C ILE A 463 -30.30 23.61 -10.25
N GLU A 464 -29.29 24.38 -9.85
CA GLU A 464 -28.33 24.99 -10.77
C GLU A 464 -27.46 23.95 -11.49
N ILE A 465 -26.95 22.93 -10.77
CA ILE A 465 -26.22 21.81 -11.36
C ILE A 465 -27.09 21.07 -12.36
N VAL A 466 -28.34 20.73 -12.04
CA VAL A 466 -29.27 20.01 -12.94
C VAL A 466 -29.61 20.83 -14.18
N ASN A 467 -29.86 22.14 -14.02
CA ASN A 467 -30.08 23.04 -15.15
C ASN A 467 -28.82 23.21 -16.03
N ASN A 468 -27.62 23.21 -15.44
CA ASN A 468 -26.37 23.16 -16.18
C ASN A 468 -26.07 21.76 -16.74
N VAL A 469 -26.59 20.69 -16.14
CA VAL A 469 -26.55 19.31 -16.66
C VAL A 469 -27.31 19.18 -17.96
N ASP A 470 -28.29 20.03 -18.28
CA ASP A 470 -28.86 20.06 -19.65
C ASP A 470 -27.90 20.66 -20.69
N LYS A 471 -27.08 21.66 -20.35
CA LYS A 471 -25.96 22.11 -21.22
C LYS A 471 -24.79 21.13 -21.23
N LEU A 472 -24.55 20.44 -20.13
CA LEU A 472 -23.59 19.33 -20.04
C LEU A 472 -24.12 18.06 -20.72
N LYS A 473 -25.44 17.92 -20.93
CA LYS A 473 -26.08 16.92 -21.80
C LYS A 473 -25.95 17.32 -23.25
N GLU A 474 -25.97 18.59 -23.63
CA GLU A 474 -25.58 19.02 -24.98
C GLU A 474 -24.10 18.68 -25.23
N LYS A 475 -23.19 19.00 -24.30
CA LYS A 475 -21.76 18.62 -24.42
C LYS A 475 -21.50 17.12 -24.27
N LYS A 476 -22.25 16.39 -23.45
CA LYS A 476 -22.19 14.92 -23.41
C LYS A 476 -22.84 14.32 -24.65
N HIS A 477 -23.89 14.90 -25.23
CA HIS A 477 -24.37 14.52 -26.57
C HIS A 477 -23.30 14.81 -27.61
N GLU A 478 -22.55 15.90 -27.52
CA GLU A 478 -21.45 16.21 -28.42
C GLU A 478 -20.28 15.23 -28.24
N VAL A 479 -19.93 14.85 -27.00
CA VAL A 479 -18.91 13.82 -26.68
C VAL A 479 -19.38 12.40 -26.99
N PHE A 480 -20.67 12.10 -26.88
CA PHE A 480 -21.27 10.80 -27.20
C PHE A 480 -21.59 10.68 -28.70
N GLU A 481 -21.89 11.79 -29.38
CA GLU A 481 -21.82 11.95 -30.84
C GLU A 481 -20.37 11.84 -31.32
N LEU A 482 -19.39 12.38 -30.59
CA LEU A 482 -17.97 12.21 -30.93
C LEU A 482 -17.51 10.78 -30.66
N LEU A 483 -18.01 10.08 -29.64
CA LEU A 483 -17.78 8.65 -29.42
C LEU A 483 -18.51 7.78 -30.45
N LEU A 484 -19.74 8.13 -30.83
CA LEU A 484 -20.46 7.52 -31.95
C LEU A 484 -19.79 7.82 -33.30
N LYS A 485 -19.21 9.01 -33.47
CA LYS A 485 -18.37 9.38 -34.62
C LYS A 485 -17.02 8.68 -34.56
N PHE A 486 -16.42 8.42 -33.41
CA PHE A 486 -15.23 7.56 -33.28
C PHE A 486 -15.56 6.09 -33.56
N TYR A 487 -16.79 5.65 -33.26
CA TYR A 487 -17.35 4.37 -33.74
C TYR A 487 -17.71 4.39 -35.25
N GLN A 488 -17.88 5.56 -35.88
CA GLN A 488 -17.96 5.71 -37.34
C GLN A 488 -16.56 5.87 -37.99
N GLU A 489 -15.59 6.42 -37.27
CA GLU A 489 -14.21 6.70 -37.68
C GLU A 489 -13.26 5.55 -37.32
N ALA A 490 -13.76 4.31 -37.44
CA ALA A 490 -12.91 3.14 -37.68
C ALA A 490 -13.67 2.02 -38.42
N PRO A 491 -13.67 1.98 -39.77
CA PRO A 491 -13.38 3.05 -40.72
C PRO A 491 -14.54 3.26 -41.71
N SER A 492 -15.14 4.46 -41.77
CA SER A 492 -16.16 4.77 -42.78
C SER A 492 -15.57 4.81 -44.21
N ASP A 493 -15.71 3.70 -44.96
CA ASP A 493 -15.82 3.55 -46.43
C ASP A 493 -14.89 4.31 -47.41
N LYS A 494 -13.90 5.07 -46.93
CA LYS A 494 -13.03 5.92 -47.78
C LYS A 494 -11.53 5.64 -47.68
N MET A 495 -11.04 4.94 -46.65
CA MET A 495 -9.64 4.48 -46.60
C MET A 495 -9.44 3.02 -47.02
N ILE A 496 -10.52 2.22 -47.14
CA ILE A 496 -10.45 0.85 -47.68
C ILE A 496 -10.68 0.82 -49.20
N MET A 497 -11.47 1.77 -49.75
CA MET A 497 -11.69 1.91 -51.20
C MET A 497 -10.51 2.56 -51.96
N GLU A 498 -9.59 3.25 -51.26
CA GLU A 498 -8.48 3.99 -51.87
C GLU A 498 -7.10 3.61 -51.32
N SER A 499 -6.93 2.36 -50.89
CA SER A 499 -5.59 1.78 -50.98
C SER A 499 -5.31 1.46 -52.44
N ASP A 500 -4.27 2.09 -53.00
CA ASP A 500 -3.72 1.71 -54.31
C ASP A 500 -3.36 0.21 -54.36
N ALA A 501 -3.13 -0.44 -53.22
CA ALA A 501 -2.92 -1.88 -53.15
C ALA A 501 -4.18 -2.70 -53.53
N TYR A 502 -5.40 -2.27 -53.20
CA TYR A 502 -6.61 -3.01 -53.59
C TYR A 502 -6.92 -2.82 -55.08
N LYS A 503 -6.83 -1.57 -55.58
CA LYS A 503 -6.94 -1.28 -57.03
C LYS A 503 -5.82 -1.97 -57.82
N ALA A 504 -4.59 -2.04 -57.32
CA ALA A 504 -3.48 -2.76 -57.95
C ALA A 504 -3.62 -4.29 -57.86
N LEU A 505 -4.20 -4.84 -56.79
CA LEU A 505 -4.47 -6.27 -56.67
C LEU A 505 -5.59 -6.70 -57.63
N GLN A 506 -6.64 -5.89 -57.76
CA GLN A 506 -7.72 -6.12 -58.72
C GLN A 506 -7.25 -5.90 -60.17
N SER A 507 -6.41 -4.89 -60.44
CA SER A 507 -5.76 -4.71 -61.75
C SER A 507 -4.82 -5.87 -62.09
N LYS A 508 -4.04 -6.40 -61.13
CA LYS A 508 -3.23 -7.62 -61.32
C LYS A 508 -4.09 -8.84 -61.61
N TYR A 509 -5.24 -8.99 -60.93
CA TYR A 509 -6.17 -10.08 -61.18
C TYR A 509 -6.76 -10.01 -62.60
N ASP A 510 -7.20 -8.84 -63.04
CA ASP A 510 -7.72 -8.63 -64.40
C ASP A 510 -6.61 -8.75 -65.48
N GLU A 511 -5.36 -8.34 -65.18
CA GLU A 511 -4.19 -8.59 -66.03
C GLU A 511 -3.87 -10.08 -66.19
N GLU A 512 -3.81 -10.85 -65.09
CA GLU A 512 -3.57 -12.31 -65.16
C GLU A 512 -4.71 -13.03 -65.87
N ARG A 513 -5.96 -12.60 -65.67
CA ARG A 513 -7.12 -13.09 -66.41
C ARG A 513 -7.01 -12.80 -67.91
N ALA A 514 -6.51 -11.64 -68.30
CA ALA A 514 -6.27 -11.28 -69.70
C ALA A 514 -5.10 -12.06 -70.33
N LYS A 515 -4.01 -12.31 -69.58
CA LYS A 515 -2.90 -13.17 -70.01
C LYS A 515 -3.38 -14.59 -70.28
N ASN A 516 -4.17 -15.15 -69.36
CA ASN A 516 -4.72 -16.50 -69.48
C ASN A 516 -5.62 -16.67 -70.72
N ALA A 517 -6.53 -15.73 -70.96
CA ALA A 517 -7.40 -15.71 -72.15
C ALA A 517 -6.66 -15.53 -73.49
N ASN A 518 -5.41 -15.02 -73.47
CA ASN A 518 -4.54 -14.97 -74.64
C ASN A 518 -3.73 -16.27 -74.80
N ALA A 519 -3.26 -16.87 -73.69
CA ALA A 519 -2.57 -18.17 -73.72
C ALA A 519 -3.44 -19.27 -74.35
N ASP A 520 -4.72 -19.36 -73.99
CA ASP A 520 -5.68 -20.31 -74.59
C ASP A 520 -5.79 -20.18 -76.11
N LYS A 521 -5.74 -18.95 -76.65
CA LYS A 521 -5.76 -18.71 -78.10
C LYS A 521 -4.47 -19.16 -78.76
N THR A 522 -3.32 -18.84 -78.15
CA THR A 522 -2.01 -19.27 -78.65
C THR A 522 -1.90 -20.80 -78.70
N ILE A 523 -2.43 -21.50 -77.69
CA ILE A 523 -2.51 -22.98 -77.69
C ILE A 523 -3.34 -23.49 -78.87
N GLN A 524 -4.49 -22.87 -79.18
CA GLN A 524 -5.31 -23.27 -80.32
C GLN A 524 -4.64 -23.02 -81.68
N GLU A 525 -3.91 -21.91 -81.82
CA GLU A 525 -3.16 -21.59 -83.04
C GLU A 525 -2.00 -22.58 -83.26
N LEU A 526 -1.19 -22.83 -82.22
CA LEU A 526 -0.06 -23.77 -82.25
C LEU A 526 -0.50 -25.22 -82.56
N ASN A 527 -1.64 -25.66 -82.02
CA ASN A 527 -2.17 -26.99 -82.35
C ASN A 527 -2.60 -27.11 -83.82
N ARG A 528 -3.19 -26.06 -84.42
CA ARG A 528 -3.52 -26.03 -85.85
C ARG A 528 -2.28 -26.08 -86.74
N GLU A 529 -1.22 -25.35 -86.38
CA GLU A 529 0.05 -25.41 -87.12
C GLU A 529 0.70 -26.79 -87.02
N LEU A 530 0.66 -27.42 -85.84
CA LEU A 530 1.13 -28.80 -85.67
C LEU A 530 0.33 -29.81 -86.50
N GLU A 531 -1.01 -29.72 -86.55
CA GLU A 531 -1.81 -30.60 -87.42
C GLU A 531 -1.44 -30.42 -88.90
N LYS A 532 -1.33 -29.16 -89.35
CA LYS A 532 -0.92 -28.82 -90.71
C LYS A 532 0.47 -29.37 -91.05
N ASN A 533 1.47 -29.15 -90.20
CA ASN A 533 2.84 -29.63 -90.41
C ASN A 533 2.90 -31.16 -90.39
N ASN A 534 2.15 -31.84 -89.50
CA ASN A 534 2.06 -33.31 -89.51
C ASN A 534 1.39 -33.84 -90.78
N SER A 535 0.34 -33.19 -91.30
CA SER A 535 -0.26 -33.58 -92.59
C SER A 535 0.72 -33.43 -93.76
N GLN A 536 1.53 -32.36 -93.79
CA GLN A 536 2.55 -32.14 -94.80
C GLN A 536 3.68 -33.18 -94.71
N ILE A 537 4.14 -33.55 -93.51
CA ILE A 537 5.10 -34.65 -93.31
C ILE A 537 4.52 -35.98 -93.84
N ILE A 538 3.23 -36.26 -93.64
CA ILE A 538 2.59 -37.48 -94.15
C ILE A 538 2.51 -37.49 -95.68
N GLU A 539 2.19 -36.35 -96.33
CA GLU A 539 2.22 -36.24 -97.79
C GLU A 539 3.65 -36.36 -98.37
N LEU A 540 4.63 -35.67 -97.78
CA LEU A 540 6.03 -35.74 -98.19
C LEU A 540 6.60 -37.17 -98.07
N ARG A 541 6.26 -37.88 -96.97
CA ARG A 541 6.61 -39.29 -96.78
C ARG A 541 5.87 -40.26 -97.71
N ARG A 542 4.67 -39.93 -98.20
CA ARG A 542 3.95 -40.72 -99.21
C ARG A 542 4.50 -40.54 -100.62
N ASN A 543 5.00 -39.35 -100.93
CA ASN A 543 5.45 -38.98 -102.27
C ASN A 543 6.93 -39.30 -102.55
N SER A 544 7.66 -39.93 -101.62
CA SER A 544 9.12 -40.11 -101.71
C SER A 544 9.60 -41.57 -101.64
N GLU A 545 9.59 -42.27 -102.79
CA GLU A 545 10.29 -43.56 -102.97
C GLU A 545 11.80 -43.41 -103.31
N GLY A 546 12.40 -42.22 -103.13
CA GLY A 546 13.80 -41.99 -103.48
C GLY A 546 14.49 -40.80 -102.81
N THR A 547 15.39 -41.10 -101.87
CA THR A 547 16.67 -40.44 -101.48
C THR A 547 16.87 -38.90 -101.46
N ALA A 548 15.86 -38.06 -101.75
CA ALA A 548 16.05 -36.60 -101.90
C ALA A 548 15.23 -35.70 -100.96
N SER A 549 14.39 -36.26 -100.06
CA SER A 549 13.53 -35.47 -99.14
C SER A 549 13.89 -35.62 -97.65
N SER A 550 15.10 -36.09 -97.34
CA SER A 550 15.50 -36.32 -95.92
C SER A 550 15.72 -35.03 -95.12
N GLU A 551 16.18 -33.93 -95.74
CA GLU A 551 16.47 -32.68 -95.01
C GLU A 551 15.21 -31.87 -94.68
N GLU A 552 14.23 -31.78 -95.58
CA GLU A 552 12.99 -31.04 -95.32
C GLU A 552 12.13 -31.75 -94.29
N VAL A 553 12.03 -33.08 -94.35
CA VAL A 553 11.37 -33.89 -93.32
C VAL A 553 12.09 -33.74 -91.97
N ALA A 554 13.43 -33.76 -91.92
CA ALA A 554 14.18 -33.53 -90.69
C ALA A 554 13.99 -32.10 -90.12
N LYS A 555 13.91 -31.06 -90.97
CA LYS A 555 13.62 -29.68 -90.54
C LYS A 555 12.20 -29.55 -89.98
N LEU A 556 11.20 -30.15 -90.63
CA LEU A 556 9.81 -30.15 -90.16
C LEU A 556 9.64 -30.98 -88.88
N GLU A 557 10.40 -32.07 -88.71
CA GLU A 557 10.42 -32.86 -87.47
C GLU A 557 11.12 -32.13 -86.32
N ALA A 558 12.21 -31.41 -86.59
CA ALA A 558 12.85 -30.54 -85.60
C ALA A 558 11.94 -29.37 -85.19
N LEU A 559 11.24 -28.77 -86.14
CA LEU A 559 10.24 -27.71 -85.87
C LEU A 559 9.06 -28.27 -85.06
N ASN A 560 8.52 -29.43 -85.43
CA ASN A 560 7.46 -30.09 -84.66
C ASN A 560 7.94 -30.55 -83.27
N LYS A 561 9.23 -30.82 -83.06
CA LYS A 561 9.80 -31.07 -81.74
C LYS A 561 9.82 -29.78 -80.90
N SER A 562 10.30 -28.68 -81.47
CA SER A 562 10.30 -27.35 -80.83
C SER A 562 8.89 -26.90 -80.45
N LEU A 563 7.93 -27.01 -81.37
CA LEU A 563 6.51 -26.67 -81.13
C LEU A 563 5.86 -27.57 -80.06
N ARG A 564 6.29 -28.84 -79.94
CA ARG A 564 5.84 -29.74 -78.87
C ARG A 564 6.46 -29.39 -77.53
N GLU A 565 7.72 -28.97 -77.50
CA GLU A 565 8.40 -28.50 -76.29
C GLU A 565 7.80 -27.17 -75.78
N GLU A 566 7.45 -26.25 -76.69
CA GLU A 566 6.68 -25.04 -76.35
C GLU A 566 5.26 -25.37 -75.86
N LEU A 567 4.52 -26.26 -76.52
CA LEU A 567 3.21 -26.71 -76.03
C LEU A 567 3.28 -27.44 -74.70
N GLN A 568 4.35 -28.18 -74.42
CA GLN A 568 4.58 -28.86 -73.13
C GLN A 568 4.77 -27.80 -72.02
N ALA A 569 5.64 -26.81 -72.24
CA ALA A 569 5.86 -25.71 -71.29
C ALA A 569 4.59 -24.85 -71.07
N ILE A 570 3.81 -24.60 -72.14
CA ILE A 570 2.54 -23.88 -72.05
C ILE A 570 1.46 -24.72 -71.33
N LYS A 571 1.47 -26.05 -71.46
CA LYS A 571 0.59 -26.92 -70.65
C LYS A 571 0.98 -26.97 -69.18
N GLU A 572 2.27 -27.09 -68.86
CA GLU A 572 2.74 -27.12 -67.46
C GLU A 572 2.45 -25.81 -66.73
N THR A 573 2.47 -24.68 -67.44
CA THR A 573 1.99 -23.38 -66.92
C THR A 573 0.46 -23.33 -66.83
N SER A 574 -0.29 -23.87 -67.79
CA SER A 574 -1.76 -23.99 -67.73
C SER A 574 -2.24 -24.86 -66.55
N ASP A 575 -1.64 -26.02 -66.32
CA ASP A 575 -1.95 -26.92 -65.18
C ASP A 575 -1.63 -26.25 -63.83
N SER A 576 -0.58 -25.42 -63.78
CA SER A 576 -0.24 -24.62 -62.60
C SER A 576 -1.25 -23.49 -62.37
N ILE A 577 -1.75 -22.88 -63.44
CA ILE A 577 -2.83 -21.88 -63.40
C ILE A 577 -4.16 -22.52 -62.98
N GLU A 578 -4.48 -23.76 -63.38
CA GLU A 578 -5.68 -24.46 -62.90
C GLU A 578 -5.63 -24.72 -61.39
N LYS A 579 -4.47 -25.10 -60.84
CA LYS A 579 -4.29 -25.24 -59.38
C LYS A 579 -4.47 -23.93 -58.64
N LEU A 580 -3.82 -22.86 -59.09
CA LEU A 580 -3.98 -21.52 -58.50
C LEU A 580 -5.43 -21.02 -58.61
N LYS A 581 -6.15 -21.38 -59.68
CA LYS A 581 -7.57 -21.08 -59.87
C LYS A 581 -8.47 -21.89 -58.92
N ALA A 582 -8.13 -23.14 -58.62
CA ALA A 582 -8.82 -23.93 -57.62
C ALA A 582 -8.65 -23.33 -56.21
N GLU A 583 -7.41 -23.04 -55.81
CA GLU A 583 -7.09 -22.35 -54.54
C GLU A 583 -7.79 -20.98 -54.47
N GLN A 584 -7.80 -20.22 -55.57
CA GLN A 584 -8.55 -18.96 -55.65
C GLN A 584 -10.06 -19.17 -55.44
N THR A 585 -10.68 -20.18 -56.04
CA THR A 585 -12.12 -20.44 -55.79
C THR A 585 -12.41 -20.88 -54.36
N GLU A 586 -11.48 -21.59 -53.70
CA GLU A 586 -11.59 -21.92 -52.28
C GLU A 586 -11.45 -20.68 -51.39
N LEU A 587 -10.49 -19.79 -51.69
CA LEU A 587 -10.34 -18.48 -51.07
C LEU A 587 -11.55 -17.55 -51.31
N GLU A 588 -12.13 -17.55 -52.51
CA GLU A 588 -13.35 -16.79 -52.80
C GLU A 588 -14.57 -17.34 -52.06
N THR A 589 -14.70 -18.67 -51.91
CA THR A 589 -15.84 -19.25 -51.16
C THR A 589 -15.70 -19.04 -49.66
N THR A 590 -14.49 -19.12 -49.10
CA THR A 590 -14.22 -18.77 -47.70
C THR A 590 -14.37 -17.27 -47.44
N THR A 591 -13.88 -16.41 -48.33
CA THR A 591 -14.13 -14.95 -48.27
C THR A 591 -15.62 -14.66 -48.30
N ARG A 592 -16.38 -15.25 -49.23
CA ARG A 592 -17.84 -15.08 -49.35
C ARG A 592 -18.61 -15.67 -48.15
N TYR A 593 -18.08 -16.69 -47.49
CA TYR A 593 -18.62 -17.25 -46.24
C TYR A 593 -18.38 -16.31 -45.06
N LEU A 594 -17.14 -15.80 -44.91
CA LEU A 594 -16.79 -14.81 -43.89
C LEU A 594 -17.58 -13.52 -44.10
N GLN A 595 -17.70 -13.03 -45.32
CA GLN A 595 -18.47 -11.84 -45.68
C GLN A 595 -19.96 -12.03 -45.37
N ARG A 596 -20.54 -13.22 -45.58
CA ARG A 596 -21.89 -13.55 -45.10
C ARG A 596 -22.01 -13.58 -43.58
N GLN A 597 -20.98 -14.00 -42.85
CA GLN A 597 -20.97 -13.86 -41.39
C GLN A 597 -20.91 -12.38 -40.99
N THR A 598 -20.05 -11.57 -41.63
CA THR A 598 -19.98 -10.12 -41.41
C THR A 598 -21.33 -9.46 -41.70
N ASP A 599 -21.97 -9.75 -42.83
CA ASP A 599 -23.32 -9.28 -43.17
C ASP A 599 -24.36 -9.69 -42.11
N ASP A 600 -24.26 -10.91 -41.55
CA ASP A 600 -25.18 -11.41 -40.52
C ASP A 600 -24.91 -10.78 -39.14
N TYR A 601 -23.64 -10.50 -38.81
CA TYR A 601 -23.26 -9.73 -37.63
C TYR A 601 -23.63 -8.24 -37.76
N GLU A 602 -23.40 -7.61 -38.92
CA GLU A 602 -23.86 -6.26 -39.22
C GLU A 602 -25.38 -6.17 -39.18
N ARG A 603 -26.11 -7.16 -39.71
CA ARG A 603 -27.57 -7.23 -39.55
C ARG A 603 -27.94 -7.34 -38.09
N LYS A 604 -27.34 -8.24 -37.30
CA LYS A 604 -27.61 -8.33 -35.85
C LYS A 604 -27.30 -7.03 -35.11
N ILE A 605 -26.17 -6.39 -35.42
CA ILE A 605 -25.77 -5.09 -34.87
C ILE A 605 -26.76 -4.01 -35.30
N THR A 606 -27.26 -4.03 -36.54
CA THR A 606 -28.25 -3.06 -37.04
C THR A 606 -29.64 -3.34 -36.47
N THR A 607 -30.02 -4.61 -36.26
CA THR A 607 -31.28 -4.99 -35.60
C THR A 607 -31.21 -4.58 -34.13
N LEU A 608 -30.14 -4.90 -33.41
CA LEU A 608 -29.88 -4.41 -32.05
C LEU A 608 -29.85 -2.89 -31.99
N LYS A 609 -29.20 -2.21 -32.94
CA LYS A 609 -29.16 -0.74 -33.02
C LYS A 609 -30.55 -0.14 -33.29
N ASN A 610 -31.38 -0.80 -34.09
CA ASN A 610 -32.75 -0.36 -34.35
C ASN A 610 -33.69 -0.71 -33.19
N GLU A 611 -33.48 -1.82 -32.49
CA GLU A 611 -34.18 -2.17 -31.25
C GLU A 611 -33.82 -1.18 -30.14
N ILE A 612 -32.53 -0.89 -29.95
CA ILE A 612 -32.01 0.13 -29.04
C ILE A 612 -32.53 1.52 -29.45
N SER A 613 -32.48 1.92 -30.73
CA SER A 613 -33.06 3.18 -31.21
C SER A 613 -34.56 3.24 -30.95
N SER A 614 -35.30 2.16 -31.20
CA SER A 614 -36.74 2.13 -30.92
C SER A 614 -37.06 2.14 -29.43
N ALA A 615 -36.16 1.62 -28.57
CA ALA A 615 -36.27 1.72 -27.12
C ALA A 615 -35.94 3.13 -26.62
N ILE A 616 -34.95 3.80 -27.23
CA ILE A 616 -34.63 5.22 -27.00
C ILE A 616 -35.82 6.11 -27.40
N ASP A 617 -36.40 5.87 -28.58
CA ASP A 617 -37.54 6.62 -29.11
C ASP A 617 -38.86 6.34 -28.35
N ALA A 618 -39.04 5.14 -27.81
CA ALA A 618 -40.28 4.74 -27.12
C ALA A 618 -40.27 4.98 -25.60
N ALA A 619 -39.10 5.01 -24.94
CA ALA A 619 -38.99 5.20 -23.49
C ALA A 619 -38.45 6.59 -23.08
N GLY A 620 -37.92 7.37 -24.03
CA GLY A 620 -37.25 8.63 -23.74
C GLY A 620 -36.00 8.44 -22.86
N SER A 621 -35.47 9.55 -22.32
CA SER A 621 -34.21 9.54 -21.55
C SER A 621 -34.21 8.64 -20.32
N ALA A 622 -35.39 8.35 -19.73
CA ALA A 622 -35.54 7.47 -18.58
C ALA A 622 -35.24 5.98 -18.90
N GLY A 623 -35.54 5.54 -20.13
CA GLY A 623 -35.20 4.19 -20.57
C GLY A 623 -33.70 3.95 -20.68
N MET A 624 -32.90 4.98 -20.95
CA MET A 624 -31.44 4.87 -21.06
C MET A 624 -30.74 4.67 -19.72
N ALA A 625 -31.22 5.29 -18.64
CA ALA A 625 -30.63 5.11 -17.32
C ALA A 625 -30.71 3.64 -16.87
N SER A 626 -31.89 3.02 -17.01
CA SER A 626 -32.09 1.61 -16.65
C SER A 626 -31.26 0.62 -17.48
N LEU A 627 -30.93 0.97 -18.74
CA LEU A 627 -30.07 0.18 -19.62
C LEU A 627 -28.56 0.38 -19.35
N ALA A 628 -28.14 1.55 -18.84
CA ALA A 628 -26.76 1.77 -18.41
C ALA A 628 -26.46 1.09 -17.06
N PHE A 629 -27.44 1.07 -16.14
CA PHE A 629 -27.40 0.32 -14.88
C PHE A 629 -27.77 -1.16 -15.02
N ASP A 630 -28.02 -1.67 -16.23
CA ASP A 630 -28.14 -3.12 -16.45
C ASP A 630 -26.80 -3.80 -16.06
N PRO A 631 -26.79 -4.76 -15.12
CA PRO A 631 -25.57 -5.40 -14.65
C PRO A 631 -24.73 -6.06 -15.75
N PHE A 632 -25.35 -6.48 -16.86
CA PHE A 632 -24.66 -7.03 -18.03
C PHE A 632 -23.96 -5.92 -18.84
N ILE A 633 -24.64 -4.81 -19.08
CA ILE A 633 -24.10 -3.65 -19.82
C ILE A 633 -23.01 -2.95 -19.00
N SER A 634 -23.25 -2.69 -17.71
CA SER A 634 -22.23 -2.18 -16.78
C SER A 634 -21.00 -3.09 -16.74
N SER A 635 -21.19 -4.43 -16.69
CA SER A 635 -20.08 -5.39 -16.74
C SER A 635 -19.30 -5.34 -18.05
N GLU A 636 -19.96 -5.26 -19.21
CA GLU A 636 -19.27 -5.16 -20.51
C GLU A 636 -18.59 -3.79 -20.71
N MET A 637 -19.18 -2.71 -20.22
CA MET A 637 -18.53 -1.39 -20.20
C MET A 637 -17.27 -1.41 -19.33
N MET A 638 -17.32 -1.97 -18.12
CA MET A 638 -16.14 -2.12 -17.26
C MET A 638 -15.07 -3.03 -17.89
N LYS A 639 -15.46 -4.14 -18.55
CA LYS A 639 -14.53 -4.99 -19.31
C LYS A 639 -13.84 -4.21 -20.43
N LYS A 640 -14.60 -3.44 -21.22
CA LYS A 640 -14.06 -2.68 -22.35
C LYS A 640 -13.16 -1.55 -21.89
N ALA A 641 -13.56 -0.79 -20.87
CA ALA A 641 -12.74 0.25 -20.25
C ALA A 641 -11.41 -0.32 -19.72
N ALA A 642 -11.45 -1.40 -18.94
CA ALA A 642 -10.24 -2.08 -18.46
C ALA A 642 -9.34 -2.55 -19.61
N SER A 643 -9.92 -3.16 -20.67
CA SER A 643 -9.15 -3.60 -21.83
C SER A 643 -8.49 -2.44 -22.60
N TRP A 644 -9.16 -1.29 -22.67
CA TRP A 644 -8.66 -0.09 -23.33
C TRP A 644 -7.50 0.52 -22.55
N GLU A 645 -7.64 0.67 -21.22
CA GLU A 645 -6.55 1.11 -20.35
C GLU A 645 -5.31 0.20 -20.46
N THR A 646 -5.47 -1.13 -20.40
CA THR A 646 -4.32 -2.04 -20.60
C THR A 646 -3.70 -1.92 -21.99
N THR A 647 -4.48 -1.58 -23.01
CA THR A 647 -3.97 -1.35 -24.37
C THR A 647 -3.15 -0.07 -24.42
N GLU A 648 -3.56 0.98 -23.70
CA GLU A 648 -2.85 2.26 -23.64
C GLU A 648 -1.56 2.14 -22.81
N GLU A 649 -1.59 1.44 -21.66
CA GLU A 649 -0.38 1.04 -20.94
C GLU A 649 0.59 0.25 -21.83
N ASP A 650 0.11 -0.76 -22.55
CA ASP A 650 0.93 -1.56 -23.45
C ASP A 650 1.49 -0.75 -24.65
N LYS A 651 0.92 0.42 -24.99
CA LYS A 651 1.57 1.39 -25.91
C LYS A 651 2.69 2.14 -25.19
N GLN A 652 2.47 2.67 -23.99
CA GLN A 652 3.46 3.41 -23.22
C GLN A 652 4.73 2.58 -22.99
N TYR A 653 4.61 1.31 -22.57
CA TYR A 653 5.77 0.42 -22.40
C TYR A 653 6.48 0.12 -23.74
N LYS A 654 5.76 0.08 -24.89
CA LYS A 654 6.37 -0.04 -26.23
C LYS A 654 7.08 1.23 -26.70
N GLU A 655 6.69 2.40 -26.20
CA GLU A 655 7.42 3.65 -26.45
C GLU A 655 8.70 3.71 -25.60
N LYS A 656 8.62 3.31 -24.32
CA LYS A 656 9.78 3.12 -23.44
C LYS A 656 10.81 2.14 -24.07
N LEU A 657 10.34 1.07 -24.71
CA LEU A 657 11.19 0.12 -25.45
C LEU A 657 12.02 0.79 -26.57
N LYS A 658 11.43 1.72 -27.33
CA LYS A 658 12.15 2.41 -28.43
C LYS A 658 13.34 3.19 -27.90
N MET A 659 13.13 3.96 -26.83
CA MET A 659 14.19 4.72 -26.16
C MET A 659 15.34 3.80 -25.70
N ILE A 660 15.02 2.64 -25.12
CA ILE A 660 16.04 1.65 -24.71
C ILE A 660 16.80 1.09 -25.92
N SER A 661 16.13 0.85 -27.06
CA SER A 661 16.77 0.34 -28.28
C SER A 661 17.62 1.38 -29.05
N GLU A 662 17.49 2.67 -28.71
CA GLU A 662 18.30 3.75 -29.28
C GLU A 662 19.62 3.99 -28.51
N VAL A 663 19.80 3.32 -27.36
CA VAL A 663 21.01 3.41 -26.53
C VAL A 663 22.18 2.70 -27.21
N THR A 664 23.34 3.37 -27.27
CA THR A 664 24.58 2.78 -27.83
C THR A 664 25.19 1.79 -26.83
N PRO A 665 25.35 0.50 -27.18
CA PRO A 665 26.01 -0.47 -26.31
C PRO A 665 27.54 -0.27 -26.29
N SER A 666 28.17 -0.67 -25.19
CA SER A 666 29.63 -0.65 -25.03
C SER A 666 30.33 -1.61 -26.01
N SER A 667 31.52 -1.19 -26.49
CA SER A 667 32.36 -1.95 -27.42
C SER A 667 33.50 -2.72 -26.74
N LEU A 668 33.49 -2.85 -25.41
CA LEU A 668 34.50 -3.59 -24.65
C LEU A 668 34.45 -5.11 -24.94
N ASN A 669 35.62 -5.72 -25.15
CA ASN A 669 35.76 -7.16 -25.33
C ASN A 669 35.79 -7.89 -23.97
N ASP A 670 35.68 -9.22 -23.98
CA ASP A 670 35.61 -10.09 -22.81
C ASP A 670 36.64 -9.76 -21.71
N THR A 671 37.92 -9.57 -22.08
CA THR A 671 39.00 -9.23 -21.13
C THR A 671 38.94 -7.77 -20.68
N ASP A 672 38.68 -6.86 -21.61
CA ASP A 672 38.66 -5.42 -21.37
C ASP A 672 37.52 -5.04 -20.43
N LEU A 673 36.38 -5.75 -20.54
CA LEU A 673 35.22 -5.65 -19.65
C LEU A 673 35.55 -6.10 -18.21
N ILE A 674 36.28 -7.21 -18.05
CA ILE A 674 36.69 -7.70 -16.74
C ILE A 674 37.65 -6.70 -16.08
N ASP A 675 38.64 -6.20 -16.81
CA ASP A 675 39.58 -5.21 -16.29
C ASP A 675 38.91 -3.86 -16.00
N TYR A 676 37.96 -3.42 -16.84
CA TYR A 676 37.12 -2.25 -16.57
C TYR A 676 36.36 -2.38 -15.24
N ILE A 677 35.61 -3.48 -15.06
CA ILE A 677 34.86 -3.75 -13.83
C ILE A 677 35.79 -3.82 -12.60
N VAL A 678 36.89 -4.56 -12.71
CA VAL A 678 37.89 -4.69 -11.62
C VAL A 678 38.44 -3.32 -11.22
N ASN A 679 38.83 -2.49 -12.18
CA ASN A 679 39.39 -1.16 -11.90
C ASN A 679 38.33 -0.20 -11.31
N TYR A 680 37.10 -0.24 -11.83
CA TYR A 680 35.99 0.59 -11.33
C TYR A 680 35.65 0.28 -9.87
N VAL A 681 35.56 -1.02 -9.52
CA VAL A 681 35.30 -1.44 -8.14
C VAL A 681 36.51 -1.15 -7.23
N LYS A 682 37.75 -1.43 -7.68
CA LYS A 682 38.98 -1.13 -6.91
C LYS A 682 39.18 0.35 -6.57
N ALA A 683 38.65 1.25 -7.41
CA ALA A 683 38.65 2.68 -7.13
C ALA A 683 37.77 3.05 -5.92
N ARG A 684 36.67 2.31 -5.69
CA ARG A 684 35.67 2.56 -4.64
C ARG A 684 35.85 1.68 -3.38
N ARG A 685 36.38 0.46 -3.54
CA ARG A 685 36.53 -0.58 -2.49
C ARG A 685 37.89 -1.28 -2.61
N GLU A 686 38.56 -1.57 -1.50
CA GLU A 686 39.83 -2.34 -1.52
C GLU A 686 39.61 -3.85 -1.58
N TYR A 687 38.83 -4.31 -2.55
CA TYR A 687 38.60 -5.74 -2.79
C TYR A 687 39.70 -6.34 -3.67
N SER A 688 40.04 -7.62 -3.45
CA SER A 688 40.98 -8.31 -4.34
C SER A 688 40.36 -8.48 -5.73
N ARG A 689 41.19 -8.73 -6.75
CA ARG A 689 40.67 -9.02 -8.11
C ARG A 689 39.73 -10.23 -8.08
N ASN A 690 40.12 -11.28 -7.35
CA ASN A 690 39.38 -12.52 -7.25
C ASN A 690 38.04 -12.36 -6.51
N ASP A 691 37.97 -11.52 -5.46
CA ASP A 691 36.70 -11.19 -4.78
C ASP A 691 35.72 -10.46 -5.72
N ILE A 692 36.23 -9.53 -6.54
CA ILE A 692 35.41 -8.79 -7.51
C ILE A 692 34.90 -9.76 -8.58
N ILE A 693 35.80 -10.53 -9.22
CA ILE A 693 35.44 -11.56 -10.21
C ILE A 693 34.36 -12.50 -9.65
N ASN A 694 34.54 -12.97 -8.41
CA ASN A 694 33.59 -13.83 -7.72
C ASN A 694 32.16 -13.24 -7.65
N ILE A 695 32.04 -11.95 -7.33
CA ILE A 695 30.74 -11.25 -7.26
C ILE A 695 30.06 -11.26 -8.64
N TYR A 696 30.76 -10.84 -9.70
CA TYR A 696 30.15 -10.74 -11.04
C TYR A 696 29.88 -12.11 -11.68
N ILE A 697 30.72 -13.14 -11.47
CA ILE A 697 30.41 -14.53 -11.85
C ILE A 697 29.13 -15.00 -11.15
N SER A 698 28.99 -14.72 -9.85
CA SER A 698 27.79 -15.12 -9.10
C SER A 698 26.53 -14.47 -9.64
N ILE A 699 26.57 -13.16 -9.95
CA ILE A 699 25.42 -12.41 -10.49
C ILE A 699 25.08 -12.86 -11.92
N ALA A 700 26.08 -13.11 -12.77
CA ALA A 700 25.86 -13.62 -14.12
C ALA A 700 25.16 -15.00 -14.11
N GLN A 701 25.64 -15.92 -13.27
CA GLN A 701 25.23 -17.33 -13.30
C GLN A 701 24.00 -17.68 -12.43
N ASN A 702 23.59 -16.83 -11.48
CA ASN A 702 22.51 -17.14 -10.54
C ASN A 702 21.40 -16.10 -10.64
N PHE A 703 20.13 -16.55 -10.68
CA PHE A 703 18.98 -15.66 -10.73
C PHE A 703 18.83 -14.78 -9.47
N ILE A 704 19.31 -15.26 -8.31
CA ILE A 704 19.44 -14.46 -7.09
C ILE A 704 20.82 -14.64 -6.44
N THR A 705 21.49 -13.51 -6.14
CA THR A 705 22.74 -13.45 -5.37
C THR A 705 22.50 -12.66 -4.08
N ILE A 706 22.92 -13.20 -2.95
CA ILE A 706 22.67 -12.66 -1.60
C ILE A 706 24.01 -12.21 -1.01
N PHE A 707 24.10 -10.95 -0.59
CA PHE A 707 25.23 -10.38 0.13
C PHE A 707 24.97 -10.43 1.64
N SER A 708 25.85 -11.10 2.37
CA SER A 708 25.82 -11.24 3.83
C SER A 708 27.02 -10.54 4.46
N GLY A 709 26.89 -10.13 5.71
CA GLY A 709 27.95 -9.50 6.49
C GLY A 709 27.38 -8.62 7.59
N GLU A 710 28.26 -8.21 8.50
CA GLU A 710 27.93 -7.28 9.60
C GLU A 710 27.30 -5.98 9.07
N PRO A 711 26.51 -5.26 9.90
CA PRO A 711 26.11 -3.88 9.60
C PRO A 711 27.34 -3.00 9.25
N GLY A 712 27.17 -2.08 8.31
CA GLY A 712 28.24 -1.18 7.87
C GLY A 712 29.29 -1.76 6.91
N THR A 713 29.25 -3.05 6.56
CA THR A 713 30.17 -3.67 5.57
C THR A 713 29.97 -3.19 4.12
N GLY A 714 28.97 -2.34 3.85
CA GLY A 714 28.72 -1.74 2.54
C GLY A 714 27.90 -2.60 1.57
N LYS A 715 27.12 -3.58 2.06
CA LYS A 715 26.27 -4.49 1.26
C LYS A 715 25.45 -3.76 0.18
N THR A 716 24.59 -2.83 0.58
CA THR A 716 23.73 -2.01 -0.29
C THR A 716 24.56 -1.14 -1.26
N SER A 717 25.67 -0.58 -0.78
CA SER A 717 26.61 0.17 -1.63
C SER A 717 27.27 -0.71 -2.70
N MET A 718 27.55 -1.99 -2.42
CA MET A 718 28.08 -2.91 -3.42
C MET A 718 27.05 -3.19 -4.52
N CYS A 719 25.76 -3.32 -4.18
CA CYS A 719 24.68 -3.45 -5.16
C CYS A 719 24.61 -2.23 -6.09
N ASN A 720 24.69 -1.01 -5.53
CA ASN A 720 24.72 0.22 -6.31
C ASN A 720 25.96 0.29 -7.22
N ILE A 721 27.13 -0.11 -6.72
CA ILE A 721 28.37 -0.19 -7.53
C ILE A 721 28.20 -1.18 -8.69
N VAL A 722 27.56 -2.35 -8.48
CA VAL A 722 27.25 -3.28 -9.58
C VAL A 722 26.36 -2.61 -10.63
N ALA A 723 25.30 -1.92 -10.20
CA ALA A 723 24.40 -1.20 -11.10
C ALA A 723 25.10 -0.08 -11.90
N GLU A 724 25.97 0.69 -11.24
CA GLU A 724 26.85 1.70 -11.86
C GLU A 724 27.78 1.06 -12.91
N THR A 725 28.49 -0.03 -12.57
CA THR A 725 29.45 -0.70 -13.48
C THR A 725 28.83 -1.31 -14.73
N LEU A 726 27.55 -1.67 -14.68
CA LEU A 726 26.83 -2.24 -15.82
C LEU A 726 26.04 -1.17 -16.59
N GLY A 727 26.14 0.10 -16.19
CA GLY A 727 25.46 1.22 -16.82
C GLY A 727 23.94 1.26 -16.62
N LEU A 728 23.41 0.55 -15.62
CA LEU A 728 21.95 0.38 -15.42
C LEU A 728 21.21 1.68 -15.08
N LEU A 729 21.95 2.74 -14.72
CA LEU A 729 21.45 4.06 -14.36
C LEU A 729 21.54 5.10 -15.50
N GLN A 730 21.95 4.69 -16.71
CA GLN A 730 22.21 5.61 -17.83
C GLN A 730 21.03 5.74 -18.82
N TYR A 731 19.90 5.08 -18.55
CA TYR A 731 18.76 5.06 -19.46
C TYR A 731 17.81 6.26 -19.29
N GLY A 732 18.04 7.08 -18.25
CA GLY A 732 17.16 8.17 -17.81
C GLY A 732 16.30 7.76 -16.61
N GLU A 733 15.90 8.72 -15.77
CA GLU A 733 15.29 8.44 -14.46
C GLU A 733 14.08 7.50 -14.50
N GLU A 734 13.26 7.57 -15.56
CA GLU A 734 12.08 6.71 -15.77
C GLU A 734 12.33 5.36 -16.46
N LEU A 735 13.56 5.12 -16.94
CA LEU A 735 13.95 3.94 -17.73
C LEU A 735 15.09 3.13 -17.09
N ASN A 736 15.57 3.56 -15.92
CA ASN A 736 16.66 2.91 -15.19
C ASN A 736 16.39 1.42 -14.96
N ARG A 737 17.38 0.59 -15.31
CA ARG A 737 17.34 -0.87 -15.25
C ARG A 737 17.83 -1.42 -13.90
N PHE A 738 17.76 -0.58 -12.88
CA PHE A 738 18.06 -0.92 -11.49
C PHE A 738 16.93 -0.41 -10.59
N VAL A 739 16.30 -1.32 -9.86
CA VAL A 739 15.23 -0.99 -8.91
C VAL A 739 15.65 -1.41 -7.51
N SER A 740 15.80 -0.44 -6.61
CA SER A 740 16.00 -0.67 -5.18
C SER A 740 14.67 -0.87 -4.47
N VAL A 741 14.60 -1.89 -3.59
CA VAL A 741 13.41 -2.27 -2.82
C VAL A 741 13.84 -2.54 -1.39
N SER A 742 13.45 -1.68 -0.45
CA SER A 742 13.57 -1.96 0.98
C SER A 742 12.48 -2.96 1.38
N VAL A 743 12.86 -4.08 1.98
CA VAL A 743 11.91 -5.11 2.46
C VAL A 743 11.48 -4.77 3.88
N GLU A 744 10.18 -4.76 4.15
CA GLU A 744 9.66 -4.42 5.47
C GLU A 744 9.40 -5.68 6.32
N ARG A 745 9.20 -5.48 7.63
CA ARG A 745 8.81 -6.56 8.56
C ARG A 745 7.33 -6.91 8.36
N GLY A 746 7.04 -8.22 8.30
CA GLY A 746 5.67 -8.73 8.19
C GLY A 746 5.20 -9.02 6.76
N TRP A 747 6.04 -8.78 5.73
CA TRP A 747 5.75 -9.21 4.36
C TRP A 747 5.57 -10.73 4.32
N SER A 748 4.41 -11.17 3.84
CA SER A 748 3.91 -12.54 3.94
C SER A 748 3.38 -13.08 2.62
N SER A 749 3.37 -12.27 1.56
CA SER A 749 2.87 -12.65 0.25
C SER A 749 3.49 -11.82 -0.88
N LYS A 750 3.38 -12.31 -2.12
CA LYS A 750 3.75 -11.54 -3.31
C LYS A 750 2.98 -10.22 -3.49
N ARG A 751 1.87 -10.04 -2.75
CA ARG A 751 1.12 -8.78 -2.75
C ARG A 751 1.93 -7.64 -2.16
N ASP A 752 2.79 -7.95 -1.20
CA ASP A 752 3.61 -6.95 -0.51
C ASP A 752 4.75 -6.47 -1.44
N LEU A 753 5.31 -7.39 -2.24
CA LEU A 753 6.36 -7.09 -3.22
C LEU A 753 5.83 -6.44 -4.52
N ILE A 754 4.85 -7.06 -5.21
CA ILE A 754 4.43 -6.63 -6.56
C ILE A 754 3.09 -5.88 -6.51
N GLY A 755 2.15 -6.39 -5.72
CA GLY A 755 0.75 -5.98 -5.74
C GLY A 755 -0.21 -7.14 -6.02
N TYR A 756 -1.47 -6.82 -6.34
CA TYR A 756 -2.49 -7.83 -6.59
C TYR A 756 -3.53 -7.36 -7.61
N TYR A 757 -4.05 -8.31 -8.38
CA TYR A 757 -5.20 -8.04 -9.24
C TYR A 757 -6.47 -7.90 -8.40
N ASN A 758 -7.19 -6.79 -8.55
CA ASN A 758 -8.48 -6.54 -7.92
C ASN A 758 -9.60 -6.98 -8.89
N PRO A 759 -10.36 -8.05 -8.58
CA PRO A 759 -11.38 -8.57 -9.51
C PRO A 759 -12.60 -7.66 -9.71
N LEU A 760 -12.86 -6.72 -8.79
CA LEU A 760 -13.99 -5.80 -8.85
C LEU A 760 -13.70 -4.66 -9.83
N THR A 761 -12.55 -4.00 -9.68
CA THR A 761 -12.11 -2.92 -10.59
C THR A 761 -11.54 -3.46 -11.90
N ARG A 762 -11.18 -4.75 -11.94
CA ARG A 762 -10.44 -5.42 -13.03
C ARG A 762 -9.05 -4.85 -13.29
N LYS A 763 -8.49 -4.08 -12.34
CA LYS A 763 -7.16 -3.45 -12.42
C LYS A 763 -6.15 -4.15 -11.51
N TYR A 764 -4.87 -3.94 -11.80
CA TYR A 764 -3.80 -4.36 -10.92
C TYR A 764 -3.50 -3.25 -9.91
N ASP A 765 -3.68 -3.54 -8.62
CA ASP A 765 -3.28 -2.66 -7.52
C ASP A 765 -1.79 -2.86 -7.25
N LYS A 766 -1.00 -1.77 -7.33
CA LYS A 766 0.47 -1.80 -7.43
C LYS A 766 1.10 -1.41 -6.08
N SER A 767 1.37 -2.37 -5.19
CA SER A 767 2.06 -2.10 -3.92
C SER A 767 3.44 -1.48 -4.12
N ASN A 768 4.20 -1.95 -5.13
CA ASN A 768 5.42 -1.31 -5.59
C ASN A 768 5.36 -1.08 -7.11
N GLY A 769 4.94 0.13 -7.50
CA GLY A 769 4.83 0.53 -8.90
C GLY A 769 6.11 0.31 -9.71
N LYS A 770 7.30 0.54 -9.12
CA LYS A 770 8.59 0.38 -9.82
C LYS A 770 8.88 -1.08 -10.19
N ILE A 771 8.55 -2.03 -9.31
CA ILE A 771 8.70 -3.47 -9.60
C ILE A 771 7.69 -3.91 -10.66
N TYR A 772 6.44 -3.46 -10.54
CA TYR A 772 5.42 -3.77 -11.54
C TYR A 772 5.81 -3.25 -12.93
N ASP A 773 6.24 -1.99 -13.02
CA ASP A 773 6.63 -1.35 -14.27
C ASP A 773 7.90 -2.01 -14.85
N ALA A 774 8.87 -2.39 -14.02
CA ALA A 774 10.04 -3.18 -14.45
C ALA A 774 9.62 -4.52 -15.08
N LEU A 775 8.73 -5.27 -14.42
CA LEU A 775 8.22 -6.55 -14.93
C LEU A 775 7.41 -6.37 -16.22
N ARG A 776 6.68 -5.25 -16.39
CA ARG A 776 5.97 -4.93 -17.64
C ARG A 776 6.91 -4.56 -18.79
N VAL A 777 7.97 -3.80 -18.54
CA VAL A 777 9.03 -3.54 -19.54
C VAL A 777 9.65 -4.87 -20.02
N LEU A 778 9.99 -5.75 -19.07
CA LEU A 778 10.58 -7.06 -19.36
C LEU A 778 9.62 -8.01 -20.10
N ASP A 779 8.32 -7.99 -19.80
CA ASP A 779 7.27 -8.74 -20.52
C ASP A 779 7.04 -8.25 -21.96
N VAL A 780 7.35 -6.98 -22.25
CA VAL A 780 7.31 -6.42 -23.62
C VAL A 780 8.60 -6.73 -24.38
N GLU A 781 9.76 -6.73 -23.71
CA GLU A 781 11.06 -7.08 -24.30
C GLU A 781 11.16 -8.55 -24.69
N ARG A 782 10.77 -9.45 -23.78
CA ARG A 782 10.92 -10.91 -23.89
C ARG A 782 12.33 -11.31 -24.36
N ASP A 783 12.40 -12.16 -25.38
CA ASP A 783 13.65 -12.69 -25.95
C ASP A 783 14.50 -11.62 -26.64
N LYS A 784 14.01 -10.38 -26.77
CA LYS A 784 14.76 -9.22 -27.28
C LYS A 784 15.34 -8.33 -26.17
N SER A 785 15.25 -8.76 -24.90
CA SER A 785 15.89 -8.04 -23.79
C SER A 785 17.42 -8.14 -23.98
N GLU A 786 18.04 -7.03 -24.42
CA GLU A 786 19.47 -6.99 -24.75
C GLU A 786 20.36 -6.61 -23.55
N TYR A 787 19.81 -5.88 -22.58
CA TYR A 787 20.55 -5.34 -21.44
C TYR A 787 20.16 -6.03 -20.14
N PRO A 788 21.05 -6.11 -19.12
CA PRO A 788 20.70 -6.61 -17.81
C PRO A 788 19.58 -5.78 -17.17
N PHE A 789 18.85 -6.39 -16.22
CA PHE A 789 17.99 -5.68 -15.29
C PHE A 789 18.26 -6.21 -13.89
N ILE A 790 18.48 -5.35 -12.90
CA ILE A 790 18.72 -5.76 -11.51
C ILE A 790 17.64 -5.20 -10.59
N ILE A 791 16.98 -6.09 -9.85
CA ILE A 791 16.14 -5.72 -8.70
C ILE A 791 16.94 -6.01 -7.43
N MET A 792 17.19 -4.97 -6.62
CA MET A 792 17.81 -5.11 -5.33
C MET A 792 16.76 -5.27 -4.24
N LEU A 793 16.87 -6.32 -3.43
CA LEU A 793 16.09 -6.53 -2.21
C LEU A 793 16.98 -6.16 -1.00
N ASP A 794 16.83 -4.94 -0.48
CA ASP A 794 17.60 -4.47 0.68
C ASP A 794 16.97 -4.98 1.98
N GLU A 795 17.82 -5.46 2.89
CA GLU A 795 17.46 -6.13 4.14
C GLU A 795 16.42 -7.24 3.95
N ALA A 796 16.60 -8.04 2.90
CA ALA A 796 15.65 -9.02 2.40
C ALA A 796 15.15 -10.02 3.45
N ASN A 797 15.96 -10.31 4.48
CA ASN A 797 15.59 -11.21 5.57
C ASN A 797 14.92 -10.52 6.78
N LEU A 798 14.46 -9.26 6.67
CA LEU A 798 13.51 -8.68 7.62
C LEU A 798 12.15 -9.39 7.62
N SER A 799 11.83 -10.09 6.53
CA SER A 799 10.68 -11.00 6.40
C SER A 799 11.11 -12.30 5.70
N PRO A 800 10.33 -13.40 5.80
CA PRO A 800 10.70 -14.65 5.14
C PRO A 800 10.65 -14.54 3.61
N ILE A 801 11.82 -14.43 2.98
CA ILE A 801 12.01 -14.25 1.52
C ILE A 801 11.14 -15.22 0.70
N GLU A 802 11.02 -16.47 1.14
CA GLU A 802 10.27 -17.49 0.40
C GLU A 802 8.75 -17.26 0.31
N TYR A 803 8.18 -16.33 1.07
CA TYR A 803 6.76 -15.99 1.02
C TYR A 803 6.46 -14.86 0.03
N TYR A 804 7.18 -13.74 0.13
CA TYR A 804 6.95 -12.60 -0.76
C TYR A 804 7.60 -12.78 -2.14
N TRP A 805 8.68 -13.57 -2.24
CA TRP A 805 9.38 -13.88 -3.49
C TRP A 805 8.96 -15.24 -4.10
N ALA A 806 7.83 -15.81 -3.65
CA ALA A 806 7.43 -17.19 -3.96
C ALA A 806 7.31 -17.52 -5.46
N ASP A 807 6.73 -16.63 -6.28
CA ASP A 807 6.56 -16.88 -7.72
C ASP A 807 7.91 -17.00 -8.46
N PHE A 808 8.91 -16.23 -8.02
CA PHE A 808 10.25 -16.18 -8.62
C PHE A 808 11.09 -17.44 -8.33
N MET A 809 10.71 -18.25 -7.33
CA MET A 809 11.37 -19.53 -6.99
C MET A 809 11.32 -20.58 -8.12
N ARG A 810 10.45 -20.40 -9.13
CA ARG A 810 10.43 -21.24 -10.33
C ARG A 810 11.43 -20.77 -11.38
N LEU A 811 11.60 -19.46 -11.54
CA LEU A 811 12.51 -18.85 -12.52
C LEU A 811 14.00 -19.14 -12.25
N THR A 812 14.35 -19.59 -11.03
CA THR A 812 15.71 -20.08 -10.73
C THR A 812 16.05 -21.38 -11.46
N ASP A 813 15.02 -22.10 -11.91
CA ASP A 813 15.06 -23.47 -12.42
C ASP A 813 14.40 -23.57 -13.82
N ARG A 814 14.77 -22.67 -14.74
CA ARG A 814 14.29 -22.68 -16.14
C ARG A 814 14.59 -24.03 -16.79
N SER A 815 13.58 -24.90 -16.81
CA SER A 815 13.66 -26.28 -17.30
C SER A 815 12.77 -26.51 -18.51
N SER A 816 11.78 -25.64 -18.69
CA SER A 816 10.82 -25.60 -19.78
C SER A 816 10.45 -24.14 -20.09
N SER A 817 9.94 -23.87 -21.29
CA SER A 817 9.45 -22.53 -21.70
C SER A 817 8.27 -22.01 -20.85
N ASN A 818 7.66 -22.88 -20.04
CA ASN A 818 6.59 -22.53 -19.12
C ASN A 818 7.11 -22.11 -17.73
N ASP A 819 8.43 -22.20 -17.52
CA ASP A 819 9.13 -21.72 -16.31
C ASP A 819 9.70 -20.30 -16.50
N ASP A 820 9.46 -19.65 -17.64
CA ASP A 820 9.85 -18.26 -17.91
C ASP A 820 8.76 -17.24 -17.55
N TYR A 821 7.62 -17.69 -17.03
CA TYR A 821 6.43 -16.87 -16.74
C TYR A 821 6.13 -16.79 -15.24
N ILE A 822 5.70 -15.60 -14.78
CA ILE A 822 5.14 -15.39 -13.43
C ILE A 822 3.66 -15.03 -13.51
N ASN A 823 2.88 -15.56 -12.56
CA ASN A 823 1.43 -15.33 -12.50
C ASN A 823 1.11 -14.28 -11.42
N ILE A 824 0.96 -13.04 -11.84
CA ILE A 824 0.66 -11.91 -10.94
C ILE A 824 -0.81 -11.88 -10.49
N GLY A 825 -1.70 -12.63 -11.15
CA GLY A 825 -3.12 -12.76 -10.84
C GLY A 825 -4.02 -12.42 -12.04
N ALA A 826 -5.08 -13.22 -12.22
CA ALA A 826 -6.13 -13.13 -13.24
C ALA A 826 -5.67 -12.97 -14.71
N GLU A 827 -5.83 -14.05 -15.50
CA GLU A 827 -5.73 -14.14 -16.97
C GLU A 827 -4.43 -13.64 -17.66
N ARG A 828 -3.53 -12.92 -16.98
CA ARG A 828 -2.24 -12.43 -17.51
C ARG A 828 -1.06 -13.04 -16.76
N GLU A 829 -0.24 -13.78 -17.49
CA GLU A 829 1.09 -14.20 -17.05
C GLU A 829 2.12 -13.25 -17.68
N LEU A 830 3.09 -12.77 -16.89
CA LEU A 830 4.18 -11.91 -17.38
C LEU A 830 5.39 -12.78 -17.71
N TYR A 831 5.96 -12.58 -18.91
CA TYR A 831 7.22 -13.20 -19.28
C TYR A 831 8.39 -12.49 -18.58
N VAL A 832 9.34 -13.27 -18.07
CA VAL A 832 10.53 -12.77 -17.39
C VAL A 832 11.77 -13.29 -18.13
N PRO A 833 12.52 -12.46 -18.87
CA PRO A 833 13.73 -12.88 -19.57
C PRO A 833 14.87 -13.24 -18.62
N GLU A 834 15.89 -13.94 -19.12
CA GLU A 834 17.09 -14.28 -18.32
C GLU A 834 17.93 -13.05 -17.92
N THR A 835 17.72 -11.91 -18.57
CA THR A 835 18.39 -10.63 -18.27
C THR A 835 18.05 -10.06 -16.89
N LEU A 836 16.89 -10.44 -16.31
CA LEU A 836 16.54 -10.06 -14.95
C LEU A 836 17.36 -10.87 -13.94
N LYS A 837 17.98 -10.17 -12.98
CA LYS A 837 18.64 -10.74 -11.81
C LYS A 837 18.15 -10.06 -10.54
N PHE A 838 18.12 -10.82 -9.45
CA PHE A 838 17.94 -10.31 -8.10
C PHE A 838 19.28 -10.24 -7.37
N VAL A 839 19.52 -9.13 -6.69
CA VAL A 839 20.61 -9.02 -5.70
C VAL A 839 19.96 -8.69 -4.36
N ALA A 840 20.25 -9.45 -3.31
CA ALA A 840 19.66 -9.21 -2.00
C ALA A 840 20.74 -8.89 -0.98
N THR A 841 20.46 -8.00 -0.03
CA THR A 841 21.30 -7.82 1.17
C THR A 841 20.61 -8.52 2.34
N ILE A 842 21.40 -9.17 3.21
CA ILE A 842 20.90 -9.72 4.46
C ILE A 842 21.75 -9.26 5.63
N ASN A 843 21.09 -9.04 6.77
CA ASN A 843 21.77 -8.94 8.05
C ASN A 843 21.84 -10.33 8.70
N THR A 844 22.79 -10.50 9.60
CA THR A 844 23.05 -11.79 10.28
C THR A 844 22.80 -11.72 11.79
N ASP A 845 22.07 -10.68 12.20
CA ASP A 845 21.64 -10.37 13.54
C ASP A 845 20.44 -11.22 13.99
N GLN A 846 20.25 -11.36 15.31
CA GLN A 846 19.12 -12.14 15.88
C GLN A 846 17.73 -11.51 15.60
N THR A 847 17.71 -10.31 15.05
CA THR A 847 16.53 -9.51 14.72
C THR A 847 16.00 -9.73 13.30
N THR A 848 16.57 -10.67 12.54
CA THR A 848 16.15 -11.05 11.18
C THR A 848 15.80 -12.54 11.04
N GLU A 849 15.06 -12.88 9.98
CA GLU A 849 14.60 -14.24 9.68
C GLU A 849 15.72 -15.11 9.11
N THR A 850 15.71 -16.40 9.44
CA THR A 850 16.68 -17.37 8.91
C THR A 850 16.34 -17.75 7.47
N LEU A 851 17.36 -17.83 6.59
CA LEU A 851 17.15 -18.30 5.22
C LEU A 851 16.71 -19.76 5.18
N SER A 852 15.65 -20.07 4.42
CA SER A 852 15.18 -21.45 4.29
C SER A 852 16.15 -22.29 3.45
N PRO A 853 16.27 -23.62 3.72
CA PRO A 853 17.09 -24.51 2.91
C PRO A 853 16.70 -24.53 1.42
N ARG A 854 15.45 -24.18 1.09
CA ARG A 854 14.93 -24.13 -0.29
C ARG A 854 15.43 -22.91 -1.06
N LEU A 855 15.66 -21.79 -0.35
CA LEU A 855 16.29 -20.60 -0.92
C LEU A 855 17.80 -20.80 -1.05
N ILE A 856 18.47 -21.32 0.00
CA ILE A 856 19.91 -21.58 0.02
C ILE A 856 20.35 -22.48 -1.15
N ASP A 857 19.53 -23.46 -1.54
CA ASP A 857 19.82 -24.35 -2.68
C ASP A 857 19.82 -23.63 -4.05
N ARG A 858 19.18 -22.45 -4.14
CA ARG A 858 18.93 -21.67 -5.37
C ARG A 858 19.70 -20.34 -5.44
N SER A 859 20.01 -19.73 -4.30
CA SER A 859 20.80 -18.49 -4.21
C SER A 859 22.30 -18.75 -4.25
N CYS A 860 23.11 -17.78 -4.66
CA CYS A 860 24.52 -17.71 -4.25
C CYS A 860 24.63 -16.79 -3.02
N ILE A 861 25.34 -17.17 -1.96
CA ILE A 861 25.47 -16.34 -0.74
C ILE A 861 26.93 -15.93 -0.56
N ILE A 862 27.22 -14.64 -0.74
CA ILE A 862 28.56 -14.07 -0.64
C ILE A 862 28.68 -13.29 0.67
N LYS A 863 29.58 -13.71 1.57
CA LYS A 863 29.96 -12.90 2.74
C LYS A 863 30.96 -11.85 2.28
N LEU A 864 30.55 -10.58 2.25
CA LEU A 864 31.43 -9.50 1.79
C LEU A 864 32.56 -9.25 2.79
N PRO A 865 33.80 -9.00 2.33
CA PRO A 865 34.91 -8.72 3.23
C PRO A 865 34.75 -7.32 3.86
N LYS A 866 35.10 -7.23 5.15
CA LYS A 866 35.07 -5.98 5.92
C LYS A 866 36.25 -5.10 5.52
N VAL A 867 35.97 -4.09 4.70
CA VAL A 867 36.97 -3.20 4.09
C VAL A 867 36.46 -1.75 4.17
N GLU A 868 37.34 -0.82 4.50
CA GLU A 868 36.98 0.60 4.60
C GLU A 868 36.59 1.18 3.23
N PRO A 869 35.61 2.11 3.18
CA PRO A 869 35.29 2.83 1.95
C PRO A 869 36.44 3.77 1.57
N LYS A 870 36.80 3.81 0.29
CA LYS A 870 37.70 4.86 -0.21
C LYS A 870 36.93 6.18 -0.36
N TYR A 871 37.22 7.14 0.51
CA TYR A 871 36.77 8.52 0.38
C TYR A 871 37.50 9.22 -0.79
N ILE A 872 37.04 9.01 -2.01
CA ILE A 872 37.49 9.75 -3.20
C ILE A 872 36.39 10.72 -3.63
N VAL A 873 36.74 12.01 -3.66
CA VAL A 873 35.79 13.14 -3.82
C VAL A 873 35.31 13.32 -5.28
N ASP A 874 35.95 12.68 -6.26
CA ASP A 874 35.68 12.85 -7.71
C ASP A 874 35.28 11.56 -8.46
N ALA A 875 34.76 10.53 -7.77
CA ALA A 875 34.37 9.26 -8.41
C ALA A 875 33.16 9.37 -9.38
N SER A 876 32.45 10.50 -9.36
CA SER A 876 31.35 10.88 -10.27
C SER A 876 31.80 11.21 -11.69
N SER A 877 33.11 11.37 -11.93
CA SER A 877 33.68 11.74 -13.24
C SER A 877 34.11 10.54 -14.10
N ALA A 878 33.99 9.32 -13.60
CA ALA A 878 34.28 8.11 -14.36
C ALA A 878 33.11 7.77 -15.30
N ALA A 879 33.31 7.92 -16.61
CA ALA A 879 32.33 7.48 -17.61
C ALA A 879 31.96 6.01 -17.35
N THR A 880 30.65 5.76 -17.25
CA THR A 880 30.12 4.41 -17.06
C THR A 880 29.80 3.81 -18.43
N GLU A 881 30.06 2.52 -18.61
CA GLU A 881 29.82 1.81 -19.86
C GLU A 881 28.48 1.08 -19.80
N ILE A 882 27.74 1.06 -20.92
CA ILE A 882 26.43 0.39 -20.99
C ILE A 882 26.65 -1.03 -21.50
N ILE A 883 26.60 -2.00 -20.59
CA ILE A 883 26.99 -3.39 -20.86
C ILE A 883 25.77 -4.22 -21.27
N THR A 884 25.84 -4.89 -22.42
CA THR A 884 24.80 -5.83 -22.87
C THR A 884 24.85 -7.14 -22.08
N TRP A 885 23.71 -7.82 -21.99
CA TRP A 885 23.57 -9.10 -21.30
C TRP A 885 24.44 -10.20 -21.93
N ASP A 886 24.57 -10.21 -23.27
CA ASP A 886 25.43 -11.16 -23.97
C ASP A 886 26.92 -10.94 -23.63
N ASN A 887 27.41 -9.70 -23.75
CA ASN A 887 28.80 -9.36 -23.39
C ASN A 887 29.11 -9.72 -21.93
N PHE A 888 28.18 -9.38 -21.02
CA PHE A 888 28.32 -9.70 -19.59
C PHE A 888 28.35 -11.21 -19.34
N THR A 889 27.40 -11.96 -19.92
CA THR A 889 27.31 -13.41 -19.73
C THR A 889 28.51 -14.12 -20.33
N LYS A 890 28.95 -13.72 -21.52
CA LYS A 890 30.11 -14.27 -22.23
C LYS A 890 31.41 -14.07 -21.44
N ALA A 891 31.62 -12.89 -20.85
CA ALA A 891 32.79 -12.61 -20.03
C ALA A 891 32.84 -13.44 -18.73
N PHE A 892 31.69 -13.66 -18.07
CA PHE A 892 31.63 -14.26 -16.71
C PHE A 892 31.04 -15.70 -16.64
N SER A 893 30.60 -16.29 -17.76
CA SER A 893 30.05 -17.65 -17.84
C SER A 893 30.86 -18.56 -18.77
N LYS A 894 32.18 -18.42 -18.74
CA LYS A 894 33.10 -19.22 -19.56
C LYS A 894 33.04 -20.72 -19.24
N THR A 895 33.32 -21.54 -20.25
CA THR A 895 33.07 -22.99 -20.24
C THR A 895 34.34 -23.85 -20.37
N ALA A 896 35.45 -23.42 -19.79
CA ALA A 896 36.71 -24.18 -19.77
C ALA A 896 36.55 -25.59 -19.15
N GLU A 897 37.34 -26.56 -19.63
CA GLU A 897 37.33 -27.92 -19.09
C GLU A 897 37.77 -27.96 -17.60
N LEU A 898 37.12 -28.80 -16.80
CA LEU A 898 37.45 -28.97 -15.39
C LEU A 898 38.71 -29.81 -15.22
N ASN A 899 39.64 -29.32 -14.40
CA ASN A 899 40.80 -30.10 -14.01
C ASN A 899 40.36 -31.39 -13.26
N PRO A 900 40.93 -32.57 -13.59
CA PRO A 900 40.59 -33.83 -12.91
C PRO A 900 40.77 -33.81 -11.39
N ILE A 901 41.74 -33.04 -10.88
CA ILE A 901 41.99 -32.89 -9.43
C ILE A 901 40.84 -32.11 -8.79
N THR A 902 40.46 -30.96 -9.35
CA THR A 902 39.31 -30.17 -8.89
C THR A 902 38.02 -30.98 -8.96
N GLN A 903 37.81 -31.76 -10.03
CA GLN A 903 36.65 -32.64 -10.17
C GLN A 903 36.62 -33.77 -9.12
N LYS A 904 37.79 -34.31 -8.72
CA LYS A 904 37.90 -35.26 -7.60
C LYS A 904 37.49 -34.59 -6.28
N GLY A 905 38.07 -33.41 -5.98
CA GLY A 905 37.77 -32.66 -4.75
C GLY A 905 36.29 -32.30 -4.61
N MET A 906 35.66 -31.80 -5.68
CA MET A 906 34.22 -31.55 -5.69
C MET A 906 33.40 -32.80 -5.30
N LYS A 907 33.72 -33.97 -5.88
CA LYS A 907 33.01 -35.24 -5.58
C LYS A 907 33.20 -35.70 -4.13
N GLU A 908 34.41 -35.56 -3.60
CA GLU A 908 34.72 -35.95 -2.22
C GLU A 908 34.03 -35.02 -1.20
N ILE A 909 34.01 -33.72 -1.46
CA ILE A 909 33.28 -32.74 -0.64
C ILE A 909 31.77 -32.99 -0.71
N TYR A 910 31.19 -33.21 -1.91
CA TYR A 910 29.76 -33.53 -2.03
C TYR A 910 29.39 -34.81 -1.28
N LYS A 911 30.25 -35.84 -1.35
CA LYS A 911 30.05 -37.07 -0.59
C LYS A 911 30.05 -36.80 0.91
N LEU A 912 31.02 -36.03 1.42
CA LEU A 912 31.10 -35.67 2.84
C LEU A 912 29.84 -34.94 3.33
N PHE A 913 29.32 -33.97 2.57
CA PHE A 913 28.07 -33.29 2.94
C PHE A 913 26.86 -34.25 2.94
N ASN A 914 26.74 -35.10 1.92
CA ASN A 914 25.66 -36.09 1.84
C ASN A 914 25.71 -37.14 2.98
N ASP A 915 26.91 -37.63 3.33
CA ASP A 915 27.12 -38.64 4.37
C ASP A 915 26.67 -38.15 5.77
N TYR A 916 26.68 -36.83 6.01
CA TYR A 916 26.19 -36.18 7.24
C TYR A 916 24.79 -35.55 7.10
N GLY A 917 24.00 -35.98 6.11
CA GLY A 917 22.59 -35.58 5.94
C GLY A 917 22.35 -34.21 5.31
N MET A 918 23.41 -33.48 4.93
CA MET A 918 23.31 -32.21 4.21
C MET A 918 23.31 -32.46 2.70
N SER A 919 22.13 -32.78 2.15
CA SER A 919 22.02 -33.17 0.74
C SER A 919 22.47 -32.06 -0.23
N VAL A 920 23.43 -32.39 -1.09
CA VAL A 920 23.89 -31.51 -2.18
C VAL A 920 23.13 -31.86 -3.44
N SER A 921 22.10 -31.05 -3.76
CA SER A 921 21.20 -31.32 -4.88
C SER A 921 21.94 -31.32 -6.22
N PRO A 922 21.46 -32.06 -7.25
CA PRO A 922 22.05 -32.01 -8.58
C PRO A 922 22.12 -30.58 -9.16
N ARG A 923 21.15 -29.72 -8.83
CA ARG A 923 21.17 -28.28 -9.13
C ARG A 923 22.40 -27.60 -8.53
N THR A 924 22.61 -27.73 -7.22
CA THR A 924 23.79 -27.13 -6.56
C THR A 924 25.09 -27.68 -7.14
N GLN A 925 25.16 -28.98 -7.47
CA GLN A 925 26.33 -29.56 -8.13
C GLN A 925 26.59 -28.96 -9.51
N VAL A 926 25.56 -28.74 -10.33
CA VAL A 926 25.66 -28.07 -11.65
C VAL A 926 26.04 -26.59 -11.50
N GLY A 927 25.47 -25.87 -10.52
CA GLY A 927 25.81 -24.48 -10.23
C GLY A 927 27.26 -24.30 -9.81
N ILE A 928 27.73 -25.09 -8.84
CA ILE A 928 29.14 -25.13 -8.41
C ILE A 928 30.05 -25.52 -9.59
N LYS A 929 29.63 -26.48 -10.44
CA LYS A 929 30.38 -26.86 -11.64
C LYS A 929 30.55 -25.69 -12.62
N LYS A 930 29.46 -24.98 -12.97
CA LYS A 930 29.50 -23.81 -13.86
C LYS A 930 30.34 -22.67 -13.27
N TYR A 931 30.21 -22.42 -11.97
CA TYR A 931 30.97 -21.40 -11.27
C TYR A 931 32.47 -21.70 -11.34
N VAL A 932 32.89 -22.91 -10.95
CA VAL A 932 34.31 -23.30 -10.94
C VAL A 932 34.90 -23.29 -12.36
N MET A 933 34.13 -23.70 -13.38
CA MET A 933 34.56 -23.65 -14.79
C MET A 933 34.88 -22.24 -15.29
N ALA A 934 34.11 -21.23 -14.88
CA ALA A 934 34.38 -19.83 -15.24
C ALA A 934 35.48 -19.22 -14.36
N ALA A 935 35.38 -19.41 -13.04
CA ALA A 935 36.30 -18.82 -12.07
C ALA A 935 37.76 -19.28 -12.27
N GLN A 936 38.00 -20.57 -12.58
CA GLN A 936 39.35 -21.09 -12.83
C GLN A 936 40.06 -20.47 -14.05
N GLU A 937 39.31 -19.85 -14.98
CA GLU A 937 39.86 -19.23 -16.20
C GLU A 937 40.02 -17.70 -16.05
N ILE A 938 39.23 -17.08 -15.18
CA ILE A 938 39.15 -15.62 -15.04
C ILE A 938 39.96 -15.10 -13.84
N MET A 939 40.08 -15.91 -12.77
CA MET A 939 40.83 -15.55 -11.55
C MET A 939 42.34 -15.61 -11.76
N GLU A 940 43.08 -14.79 -11.00
CA GLU A 940 44.54 -14.79 -10.97
C GLU A 940 45.07 -15.72 -9.87
N ASP A 941 46.23 -16.35 -10.10
CA ASP A 941 46.94 -17.12 -9.07
C ASP A 941 47.43 -16.20 -7.94
N GLU A 942 47.19 -16.60 -6.69
CA GLU A 942 47.62 -15.90 -5.49
C GLU A 942 48.90 -16.55 -4.90
N PRO A 943 49.69 -15.85 -4.07
CA PRO A 943 50.83 -16.46 -3.38
C PRO A 943 50.42 -17.71 -2.60
N ASN A 944 50.95 -18.87 -3.02
CA ASN A 944 50.63 -20.22 -2.51
C ASN A 944 49.21 -20.77 -2.79
N THR A 945 48.39 -20.13 -3.63
CA THR A 945 47.04 -20.63 -3.98
C THR A 945 46.76 -20.49 -5.48
N LEU A 946 46.49 -21.60 -6.18
CA LEU A 946 46.15 -21.53 -7.61
C LEU A 946 44.72 -21.04 -7.83
N ALA A 947 44.45 -20.36 -8.95
CA ALA A 947 43.14 -19.84 -9.32
C ALA A 947 42.04 -20.93 -9.28
N ARG A 948 42.36 -22.16 -9.71
CA ARG A 948 41.47 -23.33 -9.64
C ARG A 948 41.15 -23.81 -8.21
N GLU A 949 42.05 -23.57 -7.26
CA GLU A 949 41.90 -23.93 -5.84
C GLU A 949 41.04 -22.85 -5.16
N LYS A 950 41.35 -21.58 -5.42
CA LYS A 950 40.55 -20.42 -5.01
C LYS A 950 39.10 -20.49 -5.52
N ALA A 951 38.92 -20.87 -6.79
CA ALA A 951 37.60 -21.09 -7.40
C ALA A 951 36.79 -22.19 -6.69
N LEU A 952 37.43 -23.30 -6.30
CA LEU A 952 36.77 -24.36 -5.53
C LEU A 952 36.41 -23.87 -4.12
N ASP A 953 37.33 -23.16 -3.46
CA ASP A 953 37.18 -22.62 -2.11
C ASP A 953 35.99 -21.66 -2.02
N PHE A 954 35.93 -20.65 -2.91
CA PHE A 954 34.79 -19.74 -3.02
C PHE A 954 33.46 -20.48 -3.21
N ALA A 955 33.41 -21.51 -4.08
CA ALA A 955 32.19 -22.23 -4.36
C ALA A 955 31.70 -23.06 -3.16
N VAL A 956 32.61 -23.64 -2.38
CA VAL A 956 32.29 -24.36 -1.13
C VAL A 956 31.75 -23.37 -0.09
N VAL A 957 32.44 -22.24 0.10
CA VAL A 957 32.06 -21.19 1.07
C VAL A 957 30.67 -20.61 0.78
N GLN A 958 30.31 -20.41 -0.49
CA GLN A 958 29.08 -19.68 -0.87
C GLN A 958 27.85 -20.56 -1.13
N LYS A 959 28.04 -21.86 -1.39
CA LYS A 959 26.95 -22.79 -1.76
C LYS A 959 26.79 -23.98 -0.82
N LEU A 960 27.84 -24.37 -0.09
CA LEU A 960 27.81 -25.55 0.78
C LEU A 960 27.83 -25.16 2.27
N LEU A 961 28.73 -24.28 2.72
CA LEU A 961 28.77 -23.86 4.13
C LEU A 961 27.44 -23.27 4.65
N PRO A 962 26.63 -22.50 3.87
CA PRO A 962 25.33 -22.01 4.35
C PRO A 962 24.32 -23.10 4.68
N LYS A 963 24.54 -24.37 4.25
CA LYS A 963 23.69 -25.51 4.62
C LYS A 963 23.97 -26.05 6.03
N ILE A 964 25.05 -25.60 6.69
CA ILE A 964 25.40 -26.00 8.06
C ILE A 964 24.51 -25.23 9.04
N ASN A 965 23.59 -25.95 9.68
CA ASN A 965 22.67 -25.39 10.67
C ASN A 965 22.25 -26.46 11.69
N GLY A 966 22.79 -26.40 12.92
CA GLY A 966 22.48 -27.37 13.97
C GLY A 966 23.58 -27.52 15.04
N TYR A 967 23.43 -28.47 15.95
CA TYR A 967 24.34 -28.59 17.10
C TYR A 967 25.72 -29.19 16.75
N TYR A 968 26.78 -28.63 17.33
CA TYR A 968 28.18 -29.03 17.14
C TYR A 968 28.41 -30.53 17.36
N SER A 969 27.75 -31.13 18.36
CA SER A 969 27.85 -32.56 18.68
C SER A 969 27.44 -33.50 17.54
N VAL A 970 26.69 -33.02 16.55
CA VAL A 970 26.32 -33.77 15.34
C VAL A 970 27.39 -33.61 14.25
N TYR A 971 28.07 -32.45 14.22
CA TYR A 971 29.00 -32.04 13.16
C TYR A 971 30.48 -32.12 13.52
N GLU A 972 30.87 -32.42 14.76
CA GLU A 972 32.27 -32.52 15.21
C GLU A 972 33.16 -33.32 14.23
N ARG A 973 32.78 -34.58 13.94
CA ARG A 973 33.50 -35.43 12.97
C ARG A 973 33.42 -34.95 11.52
N PHE A 974 32.36 -34.23 11.17
CA PHE A 974 32.22 -33.62 9.85
C PHE A 974 33.23 -32.46 9.70
N PHE A 975 33.37 -31.60 10.71
CA PHE A 975 34.34 -30.52 10.68
C PHE A 975 35.79 -31.01 10.62
N ASP A 976 36.13 -32.07 11.37
CA ASP A 976 37.46 -32.69 11.28
C ASP A 976 37.74 -33.28 9.89
N SER A 977 36.74 -33.97 9.31
CA SER A 977 36.85 -34.54 7.96
C SER A 977 36.97 -33.45 6.90
N LEU A 978 36.21 -32.35 7.04
CA LEU A 978 36.23 -31.22 6.12
C LEU A 978 37.56 -30.46 6.22
N LYS A 979 38.11 -30.24 7.43
CA LYS A 979 39.45 -29.68 7.64
C LYS A 979 40.57 -30.51 6.98
N GLN A 980 40.43 -31.84 6.91
CA GLN A 980 41.37 -32.68 6.18
C GLN A 980 41.29 -32.43 4.66
N LEU A 981 40.07 -32.37 4.10
CA LEU A 981 39.87 -32.03 2.69
C LEU A 981 40.34 -30.60 2.37
N CYS A 982 40.15 -29.63 3.26
CA CYS A 982 40.68 -28.28 3.10
C CYS A 982 42.20 -28.27 2.93
N LYS A 983 42.92 -29.16 3.63
CA LYS A 983 44.38 -29.30 3.53
C LYS A 983 44.83 -30.08 2.29
N GLU A 984 44.05 -31.05 1.82
CA GLU A 984 44.34 -31.76 0.56
C GLU A 984 44.14 -30.86 -0.67
N TYR A 985 43.15 -29.96 -0.63
CA TYR A 985 42.73 -29.13 -1.78
C TYR A 985 43.03 -27.62 -1.62
N ASN A 986 43.80 -27.22 -0.59
CA ASN A 986 44.24 -25.84 -0.36
C ASN A 986 43.09 -24.81 -0.16
N LEU A 987 42.04 -25.21 0.55
CA LEU A 987 40.80 -24.43 0.75
C LEU A 987 40.88 -23.55 2.02
N SER A 988 41.73 -22.54 1.96
CA SER A 988 42.04 -21.63 3.08
C SER A 988 40.83 -20.87 3.65
N MET A 989 39.94 -20.37 2.80
CA MET A 989 38.75 -19.61 3.21
C MET A 989 37.71 -20.51 3.85
N THR A 990 37.57 -21.74 3.34
CA THR A 990 36.73 -22.78 3.94
C THR A 990 37.28 -23.18 5.32
N GLU A 991 38.60 -23.33 5.50
CA GLU A 991 39.18 -23.66 6.82
C GLU A 991 38.96 -22.52 7.84
N ASP A 992 39.21 -21.26 7.47
CA ASP A 992 38.95 -20.09 8.33
C ASP A 992 37.46 -19.94 8.69
N ALA A 993 36.56 -20.14 7.72
CA ALA A 993 35.12 -20.16 7.97
C ALA A 993 34.70 -21.27 8.95
N ILE A 994 35.26 -22.47 8.84
CA ILE A 994 35.00 -23.57 9.78
C ILE A 994 35.50 -23.21 11.19
N MET A 995 36.71 -22.66 11.32
CA MET A 995 37.23 -22.25 12.63
C MET A 995 36.29 -21.23 13.29
N LYS A 996 35.82 -20.23 12.54
CA LYS A 996 34.85 -19.23 13.03
C LYS A 996 33.52 -19.85 13.49
N ILE A 997 33.01 -20.88 12.81
CA ILE A 997 31.81 -21.62 13.27
C ILE A 997 32.08 -22.35 14.59
N ILE A 998 33.28 -22.92 14.75
CA ILE A 998 33.68 -23.68 15.95
C ILE A 998 33.94 -22.74 17.14
N ASP A 999 34.50 -21.56 16.91
CA ASP A 999 34.69 -20.54 17.94
C ASP A 999 33.34 -19.90 18.35
N ALA A 1000 32.41 -19.74 17.39
CA ALA A 1000 31.09 -19.17 17.65
C ALA A 1000 30.15 -20.12 18.41
N GLN A 1001 30.22 -21.45 18.19
CA GLN A 1001 29.33 -22.38 18.88
C GLN A 1001 29.55 -22.43 20.40
N GLU A 1002 30.76 -22.14 20.90
CA GLU A 1002 31.02 -22.02 22.35
C GLU A 1002 30.17 -20.91 22.98
N ARG A 1003 29.92 -19.82 22.22
CA ARG A 1003 29.09 -18.68 22.65
C ARG A 1003 27.61 -18.95 22.44
N ASN A 1004 27.26 -19.70 21.39
CA ASN A 1004 25.89 -20.05 21.01
C ASN A 1004 25.39 -21.37 21.62
N MET A 1005 25.83 -21.72 22.84
CA MET A 1005 25.41 -22.93 23.57
C MET A 1005 25.53 -24.24 22.77
N GLY A 1006 26.57 -24.37 21.96
CA GLY A 1006 26.82 -25.54 21.11
C GLY A 1006 26.11 -25.53 19.76
N TYR A 1007 25.48 -24.42 19.35
CA TYR A 1007 24.82 -24.30 18.05
C TYR A 1007 25.77 -23.76 16.96
N CYS A 1008 25.87 -24.47 15.84
CA CYS A 1008 26.68 -24.12 14.67
C CYS A 1008 25.81 -23.61 13.52
N GLN A 1009 26.16 -22.45 12.99
CA GLN A 1009 25.57 -21.86 11.80
C GLN A 1009 26.67 -21.11 11.04
N TYR A 1010 26.66 -21.14 9.69
CA TYR A 1010 27.63 -20.36 8.90
C TYR A 1010 27.25 -18.88 8.76
N LEU A 1011 25.94 -18.63 8.63
CA LEU A 1011 25.37 -17.29 8.66
C LEU A 1011 25.20 -16.85 10.11
N ILE A 1012 26.31 -16.39 10.70
CA ILE A 1012 26.42 -15.62 11.96
C ILE A 1012 27.12 -14.28 11.62
#